data_AF-A0A3M8G621-F1
#
_entry.id   AF-A0A3M8G621-F1
#
_cell.length_a   1.000
_cell.length_b   1.000
_cell.length_c   1.000
_cell.angle_alpha   90.00
_cell.angle_beta   90.00
_cell.angle_gamma   90.00
#
_symmetry.space_group_name_H-M   'P 1'
#
loop_
_entity.id
_entity.type
_entity.pdbx_description
1 polymer ?
#
loop_
_entity_poly.entity_id
_entity_poly.type
_entity_poly.pdbx_seq_one_letter_code
_entity_poly.pdbx_strand_id
1 'polypeptide(L)'
;MQKYFLLIVCIFLLSSGLKAQEQEKEASNPPIYIAFLWHMHQPLYWPGETILETQAANYYPYSVFDIHNLRIGPYTTWPKIAVQKGIDAELPHLGASVSFSGTLIENLNHLEDNGNGNFSNWTSHWNSVINQTTTLGNPRMDMIGFGYYHPLMGLIEYDDIRAQIQKHKQIMGDTFDGSYSKGIFPPENAFSTDMIPALVDEGLEWVLVDNIHFERASEGYPYNTGGNLYEPNQADVRNPNPGDWVQLNNLWAPTMISAQWGHQPHYVEYTNPETGETSKIIAVPTERYMGNEDGRGGFGALQYESVMSQIESYNTDPDHPILIVLHHDGDNFGGGSEGYYNGNFQAFVDWAKGQPDRFVPTTIQDYLDMFPPDENDVIHIESGSWAGADNGDPEFKKWLGDPGADGYSPDRNSWGVITAAKNFVDHAGTVDELSANYLEAQTFLLNAEGSDYWYWDNSIDGIWDTHPTTASNLAIAKAELVINDGADTTPPTIFKPQREPYNPGGFEWEVAQDNDFEIWTYVFDVSGLSTVNLRYRAVSEIDFSTNRTQSFSQISESDTSWKNIEMGGIDITPKTNVNPNYKAKEYSASLEGYNNMYIEYFVESTDAEGNTSRSMIQYVWVGANTSSGGGGGGVTPVNASISILPENPTQEDTINVVISGATQEAMLHWGTNNSGNVWETPNEVYWPENTTLFNGSGPAVESPFSFNADSATLTIKLGPFNDDAQQVDRVNFVIHYADDSWDNNSGNDYLINFGTDSGEGNGGNGGGEGESHNFVMDGNLDDGAVNLVSNDDLNLYLNWEEPFLYVATESANGGAYDKFIFVADGSETLTGSPWAKSGQIAEWKAFLANEQGNNYQSWYDQTGTVSSNAGSYLEGVIDIEEEFGSIPESISLAIGAYGTNDAGSLMLQAPSGDGNENIEADEFFEFNYVLTSNGESEYVPSEIELLQNYPNPFNPSTEIAFRLSESARVKLTVYDALGREISILVDGMRNAGFHISSFDASQLSSGIYFYRLEVGSQIIATKKMLLLK
;
A
#
# COMPACT_ATOMS: atom_id res chain seq x y z
N MET A 1 -40.52 51.51 -40.84
CA MET A 1 -41.09 50.23 -40.36
C MET A 1 -41.05 49.07 -41.36
N GLN A 2 -40.77 49.26 -42.66
CA GLN A 2 -40.60 48.15 -43.62
C GLN A 2 -39.14 47.70 -43.87
N LYS A 3 -38.12 48.45 -43.38
CA LYS A 3 -36.70 48.06 -43.49
C LYS A 3 -36.17 47.22 -42.32
N TYR A 4 -36.87 47.21 -41.18
CA TYR A 4 -36.49 46.39 -40.02
C TYR A 4 -37.04 44.96 -40.10
N PHE A 5 -38.14 44.74 -40.83
CA PHE A 5 -38.73 43.41 -41.01
C PHE A 5 -37.91 42.53 -41.97
N LEU A 6 -37.26 43.13 -42.98
CA LEU A 6 -36.45 42.38 -43.94
C LEU A 6 -35.10 41.93 -43.36
N LEU A 7 -34.54 42.69 -42.40
CA LEU A 7 -33.29 42.32 -41.73
C LEU A 7 -33.51 41.16 -40.73
N ILE A 8 -34.65 41.15 -40.03
CA ILE A 8 -35.01 40.08 -39.09
C ILE A 8 -35.35 38.77 -39.83
N VAL A 9 -35.99 38.84 -41.00
CA VAL A 9 -36.30 37.65 -41.82
C VAL A 9 -35.05 37.07 -42.50
N CYS A 10 -34.06 37.89 -42.87
CA CYS A 10 -32.78 37.37 -43.38
C CYS A 10 -31.92 36.73 -42.27
N ILE A 11 -31.98 37.21 -41.03
CA ILE A 11 -31.28 36.60 -39.89
C ILE A 11 -31.95 35.28 -39.46
N PHE A 12 -33.28 35.17 -39.58
CA PHE A 12 -34.00 33.91 -39.29
C PHE A 12 -33.85 32.83 -40.37
N LEU A 13 -33.65 33.21 -41.64
CA LEU A 13 -33.47 32.25 -42.74
C LEU A 13 -32.01 31.78 -42.92
N LEU A 14 -31.03 32.49 -42.38
CA LEU A 14 -29.63 32.04 -42.33
C LEU A 14 -29.34 31.14 -41.10
N SER A 15 -30.20 31.17 -40.07
CA SER A 15 -30.06 30.32 -38.87
C SER A 15 -30.85 29.00 -38.94
N SER A 16 -31.62 28.76 -40.01
CA SER A 16 -32.51 27.57 -40.12
C SER A 16 -32.27 26.69 -41.35
N GLY A 17 -31.17 26.91 -42.10
CA GLY A 17 -30.94 26.30 -43.41
C GLY A 17 -29.66 25.49 -43.61
N LEU A 18 -28.90 25.19 -42.54
CA LEU A 18 -27.68 24.36 -42.60
C LEU A 18 -27.70 23.30 -41.50
N LYS A 19 -28.75 22.49 -41.46
CA LYS A 19 -28.58 21.09 -41.02
C LYS A 19 -28.06 20.32 -42.24
N ALA A 20 -26.74 20.37 -42.42
CA ALA A 20 -26.06 19.31 -43.13
C ALA A 20 -26.40 18.00 -42.40
N GLN A 21 -26.56 16.90 -43.14
CA GLN A 21 -26.55 15.57 -42.55
C GLN A 21 -25.17 15.35 -41.92
N GLU A 22 -25.00 15.78 -40.67
CA GLU A 22 -24.08 15.09 -39.79
C GLU A 22 -24.74 13.75 -39.50
N GLN A 23 -24.11 12.67 -39.98
CA GLN A 23 -24.17 11.43 -39.24
C GLN A 23 -23.95 11.79 -37.77
N GLU A 24 -24.84 11.37 -36.87
CA GLU A 24 -24.52 11.26 -35.45
C GLU A 24 -23.21 10.46 -35.38
N LYS A 25 -22.08 11.17 -35.30
CA LYS A 25 -20.89 10.65 -34.66
C LYS A 25 -21.35 10.48 -33.21
N GLU A 26 -21.36 9.24 -32.72
CA GLU A 26 -21.32 9.02 -31.28
C GLU A 26 -20.29 10.01 -30.70
N ALA A 27 -20.69 10.80 -29.71
CA ALA A 27 -19.78 11.73 -29.06
C ALA A 27 -18.62 10.89 -28.50
N SER A 28 -17.42 11.04 -29.06
CA SER A 28 -16.24 10.41 -28.48
C SER A 28 -15.91 11.15 -27.19
N ASN A 29 -15.63 10.40 -26.13
CA ASN A 29 -15.11 10.95 -24.89
C ASN A 29 -13.89 11.84 -25.16
N PRO A 30 -13.69 12.96 -24.41
CA PRO A 30 -12.46 13.72 -24.47
C PRO A 30 -11.23 12.84 -24.18
N PRO A 31 -10.03 13.27 -24.59
CA PRO A 31 -8.81 12.56 -24.22
C PRO A 31 -8.56 12.66 -22.71
N ILE A 32 -7.84 11.68 -22.17
CA ILE A 32 -7.25 11.71 -20.84
C ILE A 32 -5.94 12.49 -20.91
N TYR A 33 -5.75 13.43 -20.00
CA TYR A 33 -4.54 14.23 -19.90
C TYR A 33 -3.57 13.61 -18.89
N ILE A 34 -2.27 13.60 -19.22
CA ILE A 34 -1.24 12.97 -18.40
C ILE A 34 -0.16 14.00 -18.08
N ALA A 35 0.09 14.25 -16.80
CA ALA A 35 1.17 15.10 -16.32
C ALA A 35 2.14 14.31 -15.42
N PHE A 36 3.37 14.80 -15.29
CA PHE A 36 4.41 14.19 -14.46
C PHE A 36 4.86 15.13 -13.35
N LEU A 37 5.16 14.57 -12.18
CA LEU A 37 5.93 15.19 -11.11
C LEU A 37 7.11 14.29 -10.74
N TRP A 38 8.34 14.80 -10.88
CA TRP A 38 9.55 14.14 -10.41
C TRP A 38 10.09 14.85 -9.17
N HIS A 39 9.98 14.19 -8.01
CA HIS A 39 10.45 14.74 -6.75
C HIS A 39 11.94 14.43 -6.51
N MET A 40 12.77 15.45 -6.24
CA MET A 40 14.21 15.31 -6.00
C MET A 40 14.57 15.86 -4.62
N HIS A 41 15.11 15.01 -3.76
CA HIS A 41 15.40 15.41 -2.38
C HIS A 41 16.57 14.66 -1.76
N GLN A 42 17.35 15.40 -0.98
CA GLN A 42 18.31 14.88 -0.01
C GLN A 42 18.33 15.84 1.20
N PRO A 43 18.36 15.32 2.43
CA PRO A 43 18.34 16.17 3.62
C PRO A 43 19.67 16.88 3.84
N LEU A 44 19.70 17.83 4.78
CA LEU A 44 20.95 18.10 5.50
C LEU A 44 21.22 16.93 6.43
N TYR A 45 22.29 16.18 6.12
CA TYR A 45 22.68 14.97 6.82
C TYR A 45 23.11 15.20 8.26
N TRP A 46 23.39 16.44 8.67
CA TRP A 46 23.58 16.78 10.06
C TRP A 46 23.15 18.23 10.30
N PRO A 47 22.42 18.55 11.39
CA PRO A 47 21.86 19.87 11.52
C PRO A 47 22.92 20.95 11.69
N GLY A 48 22.85 21.96 10.82
CA GLY A 48 23.80 23.08 10.83
C GLY A 48 25.17 22.78 10.21
N GLU A 49 25.36 21.60 9.62
CA GLU A 49 26.58 21.25 8.92
C GLU A 49 26.34 21.11 7.42
N THR A 50 27.33 21.54 6.65
CA THR A 50 27.39 21.26 5.22
C THR A 50 27.64 19.75 4.99
N ILE A 51 27.32 19.26 3.79
CA ILE A 51 27.62 17.87 3.40
C ILE A 51 29.10 17.51 3.58
N LEU A 52 30.01 18.47 3.42
CA LEU A 52 31.46 18.29 3.55
C LEU A 52 31.86 18.07 5.02
N GLU A 53 31.28 18.87 5.92
CA GLU A 53 31.49 18.75 7.35
C GLU A 53 30.94 17.43 7.87
N THR A 54 29.72 17.07 7.44
CA THR A 54 29.09 15.79 7.78
C THR A 54 29.96 14.60 7.29
N GLN A 55 30.44 14.65 6.04
CA GLN A 55 31.32 13.62 5.49
C GLN A 55 32.65 13.52 6.26
N ALA A 56 33.21 14.65 6.69
CA ALA A 56 34.46 14.69 7.45
C ALA A 56 34.29 14.21 8.90
N ALA A 57 33.13 14.47 9.51
CA ALA A 57 32.77 14.03 10.84
C ALA A 57 32.54 12.51 10.90
N ASN A 58 32.22 11.88 9.77
CA ASN A 58 32.01 10.43 9.65
C ASN A 58 30.92 9.92 10.61
N TYR A 59 29.80 10.65 10.66
CA TYR A 59 28.62 10.28 11.43
C TYR A 59 27.98 8.98 10.93
N TYR A 60 28.01 8.76 9.61
CA TYR A 60 27.35 7.65 8.94
C TYR A 60 28.32 6.51 8.59
N PRO A 61 27.82 5.25 8.54
CA PRO A 61 28.62 4.11 8.09
C PRO A 61 28.84 4.07 6.56
N TYR A 62 28.30 5.05 5.84
CA TYR A 62 28.39 5.20 4.39
C TYR A 62 28.84 6.62 4.01
N SER A 63 29.27 6.80 2.75
CA SER A 63 29.64 8.12 2.25
C SER A 63 28.40 8.88 1.78
N VAL A 64 28.15 10.03 2.39
CA VAL A 64 27.10 10.96 1.94
C VAL A 64 27.42 11.56 0.56
N PHE A 65 28.70 11.59 0.15
CA PHE A 65 29.07 11.96 -1.22
C PHE A 65 28.68 10.88 -2.23
N ASP A 66 28.90 9.61 -1.91
CA ASP A 66 28.60 8.51 -2.83
C ASP A 66 27.09 8.39 -3.10
N ILE A 67 26.24 8.68 -2.12
CA ILE A 67 24.78 8.77 -2.30
C ILE A 67 24.41 9.75 -3.41
N HIS A 68 25.06 10.91 -3.45
CA HIS A 68 24.87 11.91 -4.51
C HIS A 68 25.49 11.45 -5.83
N ASN A 69 26.72 10.91 -5.80
CA ASN A 69 27.42 10.46 -7.01
C ASN A 69 26.67 9.35 -7.76
N LEU A 70 25.95 8.48 -7.05
CA LEU A 70 25.10 7.44 -7.64
C LEU A 70 23.86 8.03 -8.36
N ARG A 71 23.48 9.27 -8.04
CA ARG A 71 22.32 10.00 -8.57
C ARG A 71 22.71 11.17 -9.48
N ILE A 72 23.89 11.12 -10.08
CA ILE A 72 24.34 12.14 -11.04
C ILE A 72 23.32 12.35 -12.18
N GLY A 73 22.73 11.27 -12.69
CA GLY A 73 21.75 11.28 -13.77
C GLY A 73 20.52 12.15 -13.49
N PRO A 74 19.69 11.79 -12.49
CA PRO A 74 18.47 12.52 -12.16
C PRO A 74 18.76 13.97 -11.75
N TYR A 75 19.88 14.25 -11.07
CA TYR A 75 20.25 15.60 -10.65
C TYR A 75 20.79 16.50 -11.78
N THR A 76 21.10 15.94 -12.95
CA THR A 76 21.71 16.72 -14.04
C THR A 76 20.95 16.60 -15.35
N THR A 77 21.04 15.46 -16.03
CA THR A 77 20.81 15.38 -17.48
C THR A 77 19.54 14.64 -17.85
N TRP A 78 19.10 13.69 -17.01
CA TRP A 78 18.03 12.78 -17.39
C TRP A 78 16.65 13.45 -17.52
N PRO A 79 16.20 14.31 -16.59
CA PRO A 79 14.94 15.05 -16.74
C PRO A 79 14.90 15.91 -18.01
N LYS A 80 16.00 16.61 -18.31
CA LYS A 80 16.16 17.35 -19.56
C LYS A 80 16.00 16.45 -20.80
N ILE A 81 16.65 15.29 -20.80
CA ILE A 81 16.61 14.34 -21.91
C ILE A 81 15.18 13.84 -22.13
N ALA A 82 14.46 13.52 -21.05
CA ALA A 82 13.07 13.08 -21.10
C ALA A 82 12.16 14.15 -21.75
N VAL A 83 12.19 15.40 -21.24
CA VAL A 83 11.39 16.49 -21.81
C VAL A 83 11.77 16.79 -23.26
N GLN A 84 13.05 16.72 -23.63
CA GLN A 84 13.50 16.95 -25.01
C GLN A 84 12.88 15.96 -26.00
N LYS A 85 12.60 14.71 -25.60
CA LYS A 85 11.94 13.72 -26.47
C LYS A 85 10.53 14.13 -26.85
N GLY A 86 9.78 14.70 -25.91
CA GLY A 86 8.44 15.23 -26.21
C GLY A 86 8.49 16.39 -27.20
N ILE A 87 9.52 17.23 -27.10
CA ILE A 87 9.76 18.35 -28.02
C ILE A 87 10.12 17.84 -29.41
N ASP A 88 11.05 16.89 -29.49
CA ASP A 88 11.48 16.27 -30.75
C ASP A 88 10.34 15.47 -31.41
N ALA A 89 9.42 14.94 -30.60
CA ALA A 89 8.20 14.28 -31.06
C ALA A 89 7.08 15.25 -31.48
N GLU A 90 7.28 16.57 -31.34
CA GLU A 90 6.31 17.63 -31.62
C GLU A 90 5.04 17.57 -30.75
N LEU A 91 5.16 17.07 -29.51
CA LEU A 91 4.04 17.05 -28.56
C LEU A 91 3.85 18.46 -27.93
N PRO A 92 2.71 19.12 -28.17
CA PRO A 92 2.56 20.56 -27.94
C PRO A 92 2.53 20.97 -26.46
N HIS A 93 2.05 20.08 -25.59
CA HIS A 93 1.83 20.36 -24.16
C HIS A 93 2.74 19.53 -23.25
N LEU A 94 3.48 18.55 -23.78
CA LEU A 94 4.32 17.66 -22.96
C LEU A 94 5.38 18.44 -22.18
N GLY A 95 5.38 18.24 -20.87
CA GLY A 95 6.43 18.68 -19.96
C GLY A 95 6.35 17.86 -18.67
N ALA A 96 7.08 18.32 -17.66
CA ALA A 96 7.07 17.74 -16.32
C ALA A 96 7.22 18.83 -15.27
N SER A 97 6.62 18.60 -14.11
CA SER A 97 6.90 19.35 -12.89
C SER A 97 8.06 18.68 -12.16
N VAL A 98 8.96 19.47 -11.58
CA VAL A 98 10.09 18.96 -10.80
C VAL A 98 10.22 19.75 -9.52
N SER A 99 10.19 19.08 -8.37
CA SER A 99 10.51 19.71 -7.09
C SER A 99 11.95 19.43 -6.71
N PHE A 100 12.70 20.47 -6.39
CA PHE A 100 14.02 20.35 -5.76
C PHE A 100 13.92 20.88 -4.34
N SER A 101 14.32 20.10 -3.35
CA SER A 101 14.51 20.67 -2.01
C SER A 101 15.65 21.70 -1.97
N GLY A 102 15.55 22.66 -1.05
CA GLY A 102 16.60 23.64 -0.83
C GLY A 102 17.89 22.98 -0.34
N THR A 103 17.76 21.96 0.50
CA THR A 103 18.89 21.17 1.02
C THR A 103 19.62 20.38 -0.06
N LEU A 104 18.91 19.83 -1.05
CA LEU A 104 19.55 19.18 -2.20
C LEU A 104 20.38 20.20 -3.01
N ILE A 105 19.83 21.38 -3.30
CA ILE A 105 20.57 22.42 -4.02
C ILE A 105 21.81 22.86 -3.24
N GLU A 106 21.68 23.05 -1.93
CA GLU A 106 22.80 23.37 -1.03
C GLU A 106 23.89 22.29 -1.10
N ASN A 107 23.52 21.01 -0.98
CA ASN A 107 24.44 19.89 -1.07
C ASN A 107 25.18 19.85 -2.42
N LEU A 108 24.46 20.02 -3.53
CA LEU A 108 25.05 20.01 -4.88
C LEU A 108 26.02 21.18 -5.10
N ASN A 109 25.67 22.38 -4.63
CA ASN A 109 26.54 23.55 -4.68
C ASN A 109 27.83 23.33 -3.88
N HIS A 110 27.74 22.78 -2.67
CA HIS A 110 28.92 22.45 -1.87
C HIS A 110 29.82 21.40 -2.51
N LEU A 111 29.24 20.36 -3.13
CA LEU A 111 29.98 19.35 -3.87
C LEU A 111 30.70 19.95 -5.08
N GLU A 112 30.02 20.81 -5.86
CA GLU A 112 30.61 21.50 -7.00
C GLU A 112 31.77 22.41 -6.57
N ASP A 113 31.54 23.29 -5.59
CA ASP A 113 32.54 24.26 -5.09
C ASP A 113 33.81 23.60 -4.56
N ASN A 114 33.71 22.34 -4.14
CA ASN A 114 34.83 21.55 -3.62
C ASN A 114 35.43 20.58 -4.66
N GLY A 115 35.08 20.78 -5.94
CA GLY A 115 35.72 20.10 -7.06
C GLY A 115 35.22 18.69 -7.32
N ASN A 116 34.00 18.34 -6.87
CA ASN A 116 33.36 17.12 -7.33
C ASN A 116 33.02 17.24 -8.82
N GLY A 117 33.79 16.56 -9.66
CA GLY A 117 33.65 16.60 -11.11
C GLY A 117 32.30 16.13 -11.65
N ASN A 118 31.55 15.35 -10.87
CA ASN A 118 30.23 14.85 -11.25
C ASN A 118 29.18 15.96 -11.33
N PHE A 119 29.35 17.04 -10.56
CA PHE A 119 28.41 18.15 -10.48
C PHE A 119 29.00 19.47 -11.02
N SER A 120 30.09 19.38 -11.78
CA SER A 120 30.66 20.57 -12.42
C SER A 120 29.66 21.20 -13.39
N ASN A 121 29.24 22.44 -13.10
CA ASN A 121 28.25 23.22 -13.84
C ASN A 121 26.91 22.47 -13.98
N TRP A 122 26.49 21.77 -12.93
CA TRP A 122 25.30 20.91 -12.94
C TRP A 122 24.01 21.67 -13.30
N THR A 123 23.89 22.93 -12.87
CA THR A 123 22.73 23.80 -13.15
C THR A 123 22.54 24.11 -14.64
N SER A 124 23.60 24.04 -15.45
CA SER A 124 23.52 24.36 -16.88
C SER A 124 22.61 23.43 -17.69
N HIS A 125 22.44 22.18 -17.22
CA HIS A 125 21.53 21.24 -17.84
C HIS A 125 20.07 21.68 -17.64
N TRP A 126 19.72 22.11 -16.45
CA TRP A 126 18.40 22.65 -16.10
C TRP A 126 18.10 23.98 -16.80
N ASN A 127 19.02 24.95 -16.73
CA ASN A 127 18.82 26.27 -17.36
C ASN A 127 18.63 26.20 -18.88
N SER A 128 19.13 25.14 -19.53
CA SER A 128 18.93 24.91 -20.96
C SER A 128 17.52 24.44 -21.36
N VAL A 129 16.71 23.96 -20.40
CA VAL A 129 15.35 23.45 -20.64
C VAL A 129 14.25 24.27 -19.95
N ILE A 130 14.52 24.89 -18.80
CA ILE A 130 13.55 25.68 -18.02
C ILE A 130 12.90 26.80 -18.85
N ASN A 131 13.64 27.39 -19.80
CA ASN A 131 13.14 28.45 -20.67
C ASN A 131 12.38 27.94 -21.91
N GLN A 132 12.26 26.62 -22.09
CA GLN A 132 11.50 26.03 -23.18
C GLN A 132 10.03 25.95 -22.78
N THR A 133 9.15 26.36 -23.70
CA THR A 133 7.73 26.52 -23.40
C THR A 133 6.85 25.55 -24.20
N THR A 134 5.69 25.24 -23.63
CA THR A 134 4.58 24.59 -24.31
C THR A 134 3.98 25.53 -25.36
N THR A 135 3.02 25.04 -26.15
CA THR A 135 2.31 25.91 -27.11
C THR A 135 1.42 26.97 -26.44
N LEU A 136 1.07 26.80 -25.15
CA LEU A 136 0.35 27.80 -24.36
C LEU A 136 1.29 28.82 -23.71
N GLY A 137 2.61 28.60 -23.76
CA GLY A 137 3.62 29.53 -23.27
C GLY A 137 4.06 29.26 -21.83
N ASN A 138 3.57 28.20 -21.19
CA ASN A 138 4.04 27.76 -19.87
C ASN A 138 5.37 27.00 -19.99
N PRO A 139 6.20 26.95 -18.93
CA PRO A 139 7.42 26.15 -18.92
C PRO A 139 7.14 24.66 -19.18
N ARG A 140 7.98 23.99 -19.99
CA ARG A 140 7.96 22.52 -20.15
C ARG A 140 8.63 21.80 -18.98
N MET A 141 9.51 22.49 -18.27
CA MET A 141 10.08 22.04 -17.02
C MET A 141 9.62 23.03 -15.96
N ASP A 142 8.54 22.71 -15.27
CA ASP A 142 8.01 23.58 -14.22
C ASP A 142 8.72 23.27 -12.90
N MET A 143 9.53 24.22 -12.44
CA MET A 143 10.27 24.11 -11.19
C MET A 143 9.31 24.42 -10.04
N ILE A 144 8.57 23.39 -9.61
CA ILE A 144 7.45 23.52 -8.70
C ILE A 144 7.92 24.00 -7.32
N GLY A 145 7.08 24.78 -6.65
CA GLY A 145 7.34 25.20 -5.28
C GLY A 145 7.50 24.00 -4.34
N PHE A 146 8.26 24.20 -3.27
CA PHE A 146 8.61 23.18 -2.30
C PHE A 146 8.96 23.80 -0.93
N GLY A 147 9.04 22.98 0.12
CA GLY A 147 9.56 23.39 1.42
C GLY A 147 11.08 23.23 1.51
N TYR A 148 11.81 24.27 1.95
CA TYR A 148 13.28 24.28 1.85
C TYR A 148 13.94 23.06 2.50
N TYR A 149 13.58 22.76 3.75
CA TYR A 149 14.10 21.63 4.54
C TYR A 149 13.24 20.38 4.45
N HIS A 150 12.34 20.27 3.46
CA HIS A 150 11.43 19.14 3.33
C HIS A 150 10.51 18.92 4.56
N PRO A 151 9.84 19.95 5.12
CA PRO A 151 9.02 19.82 6.33
C PRO A 151 7.64 19.16 6.09
N LEU A 152 7.07 18.57 7.15
CA LEU A 152 5.64 18.17 7.16
C LEU A 152 4.76 19.40 7.29
N MET A 153 4.50 20.08 6.17
CA MET A 153 3.74 21.33 6.13
C MET A 153 2.35 21.21 6.78
N GLY A 154 1.72 20.03 6.75
CA GLY A 154 0.40 19.80 7.37
C GLY A 154 0.39 19.81 8.92
N LEU A 155 1.58 19.78 9.54
CA LEU A 155 1.78 19.71 10.99
C LEU A 155 2.52 20.93 11.58
N ILE A 156 3.01 21.85 10.76
CA ILE A 156 3.71 23.06 11.19
C ILE A 156 2.83 24.31 11.02
N GLU A 157 3.19 25.42 11.67
CA GLU A 157 2.35 26.62 11.71
C GLU A 157 2.54 27.53 10.49
N TYR A 158 1.57 28.42 10.27
CA TYR A 158 1.50 29.36 9.15
C TYR A 158 2.83 30.11 8.89
N ASP A 159 3.47 30.67 9.93
CA ASP A 159 4.69 31.46 9.76
C ASP A 159 5.89 30.59 9.32
N ASP A 160 5.98 29.35 9.80
CA ASP A 160 7.06 28.42 9.45
C ASP A 160 6.90 27.92 8.01
N ILE A 161 5.67 27.59 7.58
CA ILE A 161 5.37 27.23 6.19
C ILE A 161 5.82 28.35 5.24
N ARG A 162 5.49 29.60 5.58
CA ARG A 162 5.90 30.76 4.77
C ARG A 162 7.42 30.93 4.76
N ALA A 163 8.08 30.80 5.90
CA ALA A 163 9.54 30.92 5.97
C ALA A 163 10.24 29.82 5.15
N GLN A 164 9.74 28.58 5.17
CA GLN A 164 10.21 27.48 4.32
C GLN A 164 10.09 27.81 2.83
N ILE A 165 8.93 28.32 2.39
CA ILE A 165 8.69 28.71 1.00
C ILE A 165 9.54 29.91 0.59
N GLN A 166 9.67 30.92 1.45
CA GLN A 166 10.48 32.12 1.17
C GLN A 166 11.96 31.77 0.99
N LYS A 167 12.49 30.91 1.87
CA LYS A 167 13.86 30.41 1.74
C LYS A 167 14.04 29.57 0.47
N HIS A 168 13.05 28.75 0.12
CA HIS A 168 13.05 27.98 -1.11
C HIS A 168 13.02 28.87 -2.37
N LYS A 169 12.15 29.88 -2.43
CA LYS A 169 12.12 30.87 -3.51
C LYS A 169 13.47 31.55 -3.71
N GLN A 170 14.14 31.91 -2.60
CA GLN A 170 15.44 32.56 -2.67
C GLN A 170 16.48 31.64 -3.33
N ILE A 171 16.67 30.42 -2.82
CA ILE A 171 17.70 29.52 -3.38
C ILE A 171 17.38 29.11 -4.82
N MET A 172 16.10 28.94 -5.17
CA MET A 172 15.68 28.66 -6.54
C MET A 172 16.01 29.82 -7.48
N GLY A 173 15.74 31.06 -7.07
CA GLY A 173 16.06 32.26 -7.85
C GLY A 173 17.57 32.54 -7.95
N ASP A 174 18.36 32.10 -6.97
CA ASP A 174 19.82 32.17 -7.00
C ASP A 174 20.43 31.07 -7.90
N THR A 175 19.71 29.95 -8.11
CA THR A 175 20.23 28.75 -8.79
C THR A 175 19.78 28.62 -10.25
N PHE A 176 18.53 28.99 -10.56
CA PHE A 176 17.91 28.75 -11.87
C PHE A 176 17.45 30.05 -12.56
N ASP A 177 17.55 30.11 -13.88
CA ASP A 177 17.22 31.31 -14.69
C ASP A 177 15.70 31.51 -14.93
N GLY A 178 14.84 30.68 -14.32
CA GLY A 178 13.39 30.64 -14.55
C GLY A 178 12.54 31.41 -13.54
N SER A 179 11.23 31.46 -13.77
CA SER A 179 10.27 31.92 -12.76
C SER A 179 9.94 30.81 -11.77
N TYR A 180 9.71 31.19 -10.52
CA TYR A 180 9.13 30.27 -9.54
C TYR A 180 7.73 29.83 -9.99
N SER A 181 7.41 28.54 -9.82
CA SER A 181 6.11 28.00 -10.23
C SER A 181 4.95 28.64 -9.48
N LYS A 182 3.77 28.55 -10.09
CA LYS A 182 2.48 28.85 -9.45
C LYS A 182 2.00 27.72 -8.55
N GLY A 183 2.57 26.53 -8.70
CA GLY A 183 2.21 25.34 -7.93
C GLY A 183 3.19 24.99 -6.84
N ILE A 184 2.74 24.15 -5.91
CA ILE A 184 3.57 23.52 -4.88
C ILE A 184 3.31 22.02 -4.82
N PHE A 185 4.39 21.25 -4.70
CA PHE A 185 4.34 19.90 -4.15
C PHE A 185 4.69 20.03 -2.66
N PRO A 186 3.74 19.90 -1.73
CA PRO A 186 4.10 19.88 -0.32
C PRO A 186 4.95 18.63 -0.06
N PRO A 187 6.03 18.70 0.75
CA PRO A 187 6.83 17.52 1.06
C PRO A 187 5.96 16.36 1.53
N GLU A 188 6.25 15.15 1.05
CA GLU A 188 5.45 13.92 1.31
C GLU A 188 4.02 13.97 0.78
N ASN A 189 3.74 14.90 -0.13
CA ASN A 189 2.40 15.29 -0.51
C ASN A 189 1.50 15.64 0.70
N ALA A 190 2.08 15.96 1.86
CA ALA A 190 1.37 16.15 3.11
C ALA A 190 0.52 17.42 3.05
N PHE A 191 -0.79 17.26 3.12
CA PHE A 191 -1.74 18.36 3.01
C PHE A 191 -2.70 18.41 4.21
N SER A 192 -3.04 19.63 4.60
CA SER A 192 -4.09 19.91 5.56
C SER A 192 -4.60 21.32 5.30
N THR A 193 -5.92 21.52 5.32
CA THR A 193 -6.55 22.77 4.85
C THR A 193 -6.03 24.05 5.53
N ASP A 194 -5.59 23.96 6.79
CA ASP A 194 -4.99 25.06 7.56
C ASP A 194 -3.69 25.63 6.96
N MET A 195 -3.02 24.92 6.04
CA MET A 195 -1.87 25.48 5.33
C MET A 195 -2.23 26.46 4.21
N ILE A 196 -3.47 26.42 3.70
CA ILE A 196 -3.92 27.18 2.52
C ILE A 196 -3.58 28.67 2.63
N PRO A 197 -3.82 29.38 3.76
CA PRO A 197 -3.47 30.79 3.88
C PRO A 197 -1.98 31.06 3.63
N ALA A 198 -1.09 30.24 4.17
CA ALA A 198 0.36 30.40 3.98
C ALA A 198 0.74 30.23 2.50
N LEU A 199 0.14 29.26 1.80
CA LEU A 199 0.40 29.04 0.38
C LEU A 199 -0.06 30.22 -0.47
N VAL A 200 -1.28 30.71 -0.23
CA VAL A 200 -1.89 31.83 -0.96
C VAL A 200 -1.12 33.14 -0.72
N ASP A 201 -0.70 33.41 0.52
CA ASP A 201 0.08 34.61 0.86
C ASP A 201 1.49 34.58 0.26
N GLU A 202 1.99 33.37 -0.03
CA GLU A 202 3.20 33.16 -0.82
C GLU A 202 2.94 33.14 -2.34
N GLY A 203 1.73 33.46 -2.80
CA GLY A 203 1.39 33.64 -4.21
C GLY A 203 1.29 32.34 -5.01
N LEU A 204 1.08 31.21 -4.34
CA LEU A 204 0.77 29.93 -4.99
C LEU A 204 -0.71 29.89 -5.39
N GLU A 205 -0.99 29.33 -6.56
CA GLU A 205 -2.33 29.24 -7.17
C GLU A 205 -2.91 27.82 -7.10
N TRP A 206 -2.05 26.80 -7.03
CA TRP A 206 -2.45 25.40 -6.94
C TRP A 206 -1.49 24.56 -6.07
N VAL A 207 -2.00 23.47 -5.50
CA VAL A 207 -1.28 22.55 -4.62
C VAL A 207 -1.58 21.12 -5.05
N LEU A 208 -0.57 20.26 -5.08
CA LEU A 208 -0.75 18.83 -5.33
C LEU A 208 -1.24 18.15 -4.05
N VAL A 209 -2.23 17.26 -4.18
CA VAL A 209 -2.82 16.47 -3.08
C VAL A 209 -3.13 15.07 -3.59
N ASP A 210 -2.73 14.03 -2.86
CA ASP A 210 -3.02 12.62 -3.21
C ASP A 210 -4.53 12.42 -3.27
N ASN A 211 -5.02 11.83 -4.37
CA ASN A 211 -6.45 11.74 -4.66
C ASN A 211 -7.25 10.92 -3.64
N ILE A 212 -6.58 10.06 -2.87
CA ILE A 212 -7.21 9.32 -1.77
C ILE A 212 -7.93 10.24 -0.77
N HIS A 213 -7.40 11.45 -0.53
CA HIS A 213 -7.95 12.40 0.46
C HIS A 213 -9.24 13.08 -0.02
N PHE A 214 -9.50 13.01 -1.32
CA PHE A 214 -10.72 13.48 -1.97
C PHE A 214 -11.77 12.38 -1.85
N GLU A 215 -11.35 11.15 -2.19
CA GLU A 215 -12.16 9.94 -2.21
C GLU A 215 -12.64 9.54 -0.82
N ARG A 216 -11.77 9.53 0.18
CA ARG A 216 -12.10 9.19 1.57
C ARG A 216 -13.03 10.21 2.23
N ALA A 217 -12.94 11.46 1.80
CA ALA A 217 -13.85 12.52 2.22
C ALA A 217 -15.23 12.43 1.51
N SER A 218 -15.47 11.45 0.65
CA SER A 218 -16.71 11.31 -0.13
C SER A 218 -17.71 10.31 0.44
N GLU A 219 -19.00 10.65 0.37
CA GLU A 219 -20.07 9.76 0.77
C GLU A 219 -20.01 8.43 -0.01
N GLY A 220 -20.07 7.31 0.70
CA GLY A 220 -20.05 5.98 0.09
C GLY A 220 -18.69 5.57 -0.48
N TYR A 221 -17.58 6.14 0.01
CA TYR A 221 -16.24 5.63 -0.23
C TYR A 221 -16.20 4.10 0.02
N PRO A 222 -15.77 3.29 -0.98
CA PRO A 222 -15.76 1.84 -0.91
C PRO A 222 -14.56 1.33 -0.10
N TYR A 223 -14.56 1.63 1.20
CA TYR A 223 -13.52 1.24 2.14
C TYR A 223 -13.28 -0.26 2.14
N ASN A 224 -11.99 -0.64 2.19
CA ASN A 224 -11.56 -1.96 2.62
C ASN A 224 -10.16 -1.87 3.26
N THR A 225 -9.82 -2.87 4.08
CA THR A 225 -8.54 -2.94 4.80
C THR A 225 -7.31 -3.13 3.91
N GLY A 226 -7.48 -3.57 2.66
CA GLY A 226 -6.40 -3.70 1.69
C GLY A 226 -5.73 -2.37 1.33
N GLY A 227 -6.42 -1.24 1.48
CA GLY A 227 -5.87 0.10 1.28
C GLY A 227 -4.85 0.53 2.34
N ASN A 228 -4.66 -0.28 3.38
CA ASN A 228 -3.81 -0.01 4.52
C ASN A 228 -4.08 1.35 5.18
N LEU A 229 -5.37 1.67 5.39
CA LEU A 229 -5.84 2.87 6.09
C LEU A 229 -6.99 2.52 7.05
N TYR A 230 -7.18 3.36 8.08
CA TYR A 230 -8.40 3.33 8.89
C TYR A 230 -9.63 3.72 8.07
N GLU A 231 -10.82 3.33 8.54
CA GLU A 231 -12.08 3.87 8.07
C GLU A 231 -12.09 5.40 8.18
N PRO A 232 -12.65 6.15 7.21
CA PRO A 232 -12.78 7.61 7.36
C PRO A 232 -13.66 7.96 8.56
N ASN A 233 -13.27 8.98 9.33
CA ASN A 233 -14.17 9.51 10.35
C ASN A 233 -15.37 10.20 9.68
N GLN A 234 -16.58 10.01 10.20
CA GLN A 234 -17.79 10.65 9.64
C GLN A 234 -17.74 12.20 9.71
N ALA A 235 -16.84 12.78 10.51
CA ALA A 235 -16.59 14.23 10.48
C ALA A 235 -15.79 14.67 9.25
N ASP A 236 -15.10 13.78 8.56
CA ASP A 236 -14.31 14.06 7.36
C ASP A 236 -15.03 13.63 6.08
N VAL A 237 -16.09 12.81 6.17
CA VAL A 237 -16.97 12.49 5.03
C VAL A 237 -17.94 13.67 4.76
N ARG A 238 -17.57 14.56 3.84
CA ARG A 238 -18.31 15.80 3.52
C ARG A 238 -18.61 16.02 2.04
N ASN A 239 -17.91 15.31 1.15
CA ASN A 239 -18.12 15.41 -0.29
C ASN A 239 -19.28 14.50 -0.73
N PRO A 240 -20.04 14.89 -1.75
CA PRO A 240 -21.06 14.02 -2.32
C PRO A 240 -20.43 12.75 -2.91
N ASN A 241 -21.20 11.67 -2.99
CA ASN A 241 -20.75 10.47 -3.68
C ASN A 241 -20.48 10.78 -5.17
N PRO A 242 -19.27 10.52 -5.69
CA PRO A 242 -18.94 10.82 -7.07
C PRO A 242 -19.66 9.88 -8.07
N GLY A 243 -20.08 8.70 -7.62
CA GLY A 243 -20.89 7.75 -8.41
C GLY A 243 -20.13 7.01 -9.50
N ASP A 244 -18.79 7.04 -9.47
CA ASP A 244 -17.90 6.54 -10.52
C ASP A 244 -16.75 5.66 -9.99
N TRP A 245 -17.00 4.95 -8.90
CA TRP A 245 -16.04 4.03 -8.29
C TRP A 245 -15.65 2.90 -9.24
N VAL A 246 -14.34 2.70 -9.43
CA VAL A 246 -13.78 1.69 -10.33
C VAL A 246 -12.65 0.93 -9.66
N GLN A 247 -12.68 -0.39 -9.79
CA GLN A 247 -11.55 -1.25 -9.43
C GLN A 247 -10.58 -1.31 -10.61
N LEU A 248 -9.38 -0.76 -10.42
CA LEU A 248 -8.32 -0.87 -11.41
C LEU A 248 -7.70 -2.28 -11.40
N ASN A 249 -7.34 -2.75 -12.58
CA ASN A 249 -6.66 -4.03 -12.81
C ASN A 249 -5.33 -3.81 -13.55
N ASN A 250 -4.44 -4.79 -13.54
CA ASN A 250 -3.08 -4.76 -14.12
C ASN A 250 -2.12 -3.77 -13.44
N LEU A 251 -2.43 -3.41 -12.19
CA LEU A 251 -1.50 -2.80 -11.24
C LEU A 251 -1.95 -3.15 -9.81
N TRP A 252 -1.11 -2.86 -8.83
CA TRP A 252 -1.49 -2.98 -7.42
C TRP A 252 -2.37 -1.81 -7.01
N ALA A 253 -3.69 -2.06 -6.93
CA ALA A 253 -4.71 -1.10 -6.51
C ALA A 253 -5.71 -1.80 -5.57
N PRO A 254 -5.41 -1.94 -4.27
CA PRO A 254 -6.24 -2.72 -3.35
C PRO A 254 -7.60 -2.07 -3.00
N THR A 255 -7.77 -0.76 -3.22
CA THR A 255 -9.07 -0.08 -3.11
C THR A 255 -9.52 0.45 -4.47
N MET A 256 -10.84 0.58 -4.63
CA MET A 256 -11.40 1.27 -5.77
C MET A 256 -11.04 2.77 -5.70
N ILE A 257 -10.96 3.39 -6.87
CA ILE A 257 -10.75 4.83 -7.05
C ILE A 257 -11.98 5.49 -7.68
N SER A 258 -12.09 6.81 -7.57
CA SER A 258 -13.05 7.60 -8.35
C SER A 258 -12.47 7.88 -9.75
N ALA A 259 -13.15 7.38 -10.79
CA ALA A 259 -12.60 7.38 -12.15
C ALA A 259 -12.44 8.79 -12.73
N GLN A 260 -13.50 9.60 -12.75
CA GLN A 260 -13.47 10.95 -13.30
C GLN A 260 -13.29 11.99 -12.19
N TRP A 261 -14.14 11.99 -11.16
CA TRP A 261 -14.18 13.05 -10.16
C TRP A 261 -12.87 13.13 -9.36
N GLY A 262 -12.34 12.01 -8.87
CA GLY A 262 -11.04 11.94 -8.18
C GLY A 262 -9.81 12.29 -9.04
N HIS A 263 -10.01 12.54 -10.34
CA HIS A 263 -8.96 12.92 -11.30
C HIS A 263 -9.20 14.31 -11.91
N GLN A 264 -10.07 15.12 -11.30
CA GLN A 264 -10.30 16.51 -11.67
C GLN A 264 -9.72 17.44 -10.60
N PRO A 265 -9.07 18.55 -10.97
CA PRO A 265 -8.75 19.60 -10.00
C PRO A 265 -10.03 20.19 -9.41
N HIS A 266 -9.99 20.52 -8.12
CA HIS A 266 -11.10 21.15 -7.39
C HIS A 266 -10.60 22.35 -6.59
N TYR A 267 -11.47 23.29 -6.20
CA TYR A 267 -11.09 24.25 -5.17
C TYR A 267 -11.19 23.63 -3.78
N VAL A 268 -10.28 24.04 -2.89
CA VAL A 268 -10.36 23.80 -1.45
C VAL A 268 -10.18 25.10 -0.70
N GLU A 269 -10.82 25.20 0.46
CA GLU A 269 -10.79 26.43 1.26
C GLU A 269 -10.55 26.18 2.74
N TYR A 270 -10.00 27.20 3.39
CA TYR A 270 -9.86 27.26 4.84
C TYR A 270 -10.35 28.61 5.33
N THR A 271 -11.16 28.59 6.38
CA THR A 271 -11.62 29.80 7.05
C THR A 271 -10.89 29.95 8.38
N ASN A 272 -10.16 31.05 8.54
CA ASN A 272 -9.48 31.34 9.79
C ASN A 272 -10.55 31.56 10.90
N PRO A 273 -10.57 30.75 11.97
CA PRO A 273 -11.58 30.88 13.01
C PRO A 273 -11.43 32.19 13.82
N GLU A 274 -10.24 32.77 13.93
CA GLU A 274 -10.03 34.04 14.62
C GLU A 274 -10.58 35.24 13.83
N THR A 275 -10.28 35.30 12.54
CA THR A 275 -10.56 36.48 11.70
C THR A 275 -11.83 36.34 10.85
N GLY A 276 -12.28 35.11 10.58
CA GLY A 276 -13.35 34.80 9.63
C GLY A 276 -12.95 34.97 8.16
N GLU A 277 -11.66 35.18 7.87
CA GLU A 277 -11.13 35.28 6.52
C GLU A 277 -11.02 33.90 5.88
N THR A 278 -11.44 33.78 4.62
CA THR A 278 -11.39 32.53 3.86
C THR A 278 -10.34 32.62 2.76
N SER A 279 -9.39 31.68 2.77
CA SER A 279 -8.41 31.49 1.71
C SER A 279 -8.78 30.26 0.89
N LYS A 280 -8.59 30.33 -0.43
CA LYS A 280 -8.98 29.29 -1.38
C LYS A 280 -7.84 29.02 -2.37
N ILE A 281 -7.58 27.75 -2.68
CA ILE A 281 -6.54 27.30 -3.62
C ILE A 281 -7.07 26.13 -4.45
N ILE A 282 -6.49 25.88 -5.63
CA ILE A 282 -6.84 24.70 -6.44
C ILE A 282 -6.05 23.49 -5.91
N ALA A 283 -6.74 22.44 -5.48
CA ALA A 283 -6.15 21.13 -5.23
C ALA A 283 -6.11 20.35 -6.55
N VAL A 284 -4.91 19.97 -6.98
CA VAL A 284 -4.68 19.13 -8.17
C VAL A 284 -4.46 17.70 -7.69
N PRO A 285 -5.31 16.73 -8.08
CA PRO A 285 -5.18 15.35 -7.62
C PRO A 285 -3.92 14.72 -8.20
N THR A 286 -3.11 14.13 -7.32
CA THR A 286 -2.03 13.24 -7.70
C THR A 286 -2.49 11.80 -7.62
N GLU A 287 -2.16 11.01 -8.65
CA GLU A 287 -2.70 9.65 -8.76
C GLU A 287 -1.81 8.70 -7.95
N ARG A 288 -2.44 8.05 -6.96
CA ARG A 288 -1.81 7.18 -5.98
C ARG A 288 -1.18 5.91 -6.57
N TYR A 289 -1.88 5.19 -7.44
CA TYR A 289 -1.51 3.82 -7.79
C TYR A 289 -0.69 3.73 -9.08
N MET A 290 -1.18 4.31 -10.16
CA MET A 290 -0.44 4.56 -11.39
C MET A 290 0.80 5.42 -11.15
N GLY A 291 0.75 6.45 -10.29
CA GLY A 291 1.92 7.27 -9.95
C GLY A 291 3.03 6.44 -9.30
N ASN A 292 2.68 5.60 -8.33
CA ASN A 292 3.62 4.66 -7.70
C ASN A 292 4.19 3.63 -8.68
N GLU A 293 3.34 3.07 -9.55
CA GLU A 293 3.78 2.09 -10.55
C GLU A 293 4.64 2.73 -11.66
N ASP A 294 4.35 3.96 -12.05
CA ASP A 294 5.22 4.77 -12.93
C ASP A 294 6.58 4.99 -12.26
N GLY A 295 6.60 5.34 -10.98
CA GLY A 295 7.83 5.52 -10.20
C GLY A 295 8.71 4.28 -10.11
N ARG A 296 8.17 3.06 -10.27
CA ARG A 296 8.96 1.82 -10.28
C ARG A 296 9.74 1.58 -11.56
N GLY A 297 9.30 2.14 -12.68
CA GLY A 297 9.96 1.84 -13.97
C GLY A 297 9.32 2.45 -15.21
N GLY A 298 8.36 3.35 -15.09
CA GLY A 298 7.66 3.98 -16.19
C GLY A 298 6.97 2.94 -17.07
N PHE A 299 7.12 3.07 -18.40
CA PHE A 299 6.56 2.13 -19.37
C PHE A 299 7.03 0.66 -19.19
N GLY A 300 8.08 0.43 -18.40
CA GLY A 300 8.54 -0.92 -18.03
C GLY A 300 7.76 -1.55 -16.87
N ALA A 301 7.01 -0.76 -16.09
CA ALA A 301 6.26 -1.20 -14.92
C ALA A 301 4.75 -0.90 -15.09
N LEU A 302 4.40 0.38 -15.28
CA LEU A 302 3.02 0.80 -15.51
C LEU A 302 2.55 0.38 -16.92
N GLN A 303 1.49 -0.43 -16.98
CA GLN A 303 0.84 -0.81 -18.24
C GLN A 303 -0.13 0.29 -18.72
N TYR A 304 0.40 1.46 -19.07
CA TYR A 304 -0.33 2.69 -19.44
C TYR A 304 -1.63 2.44 -20.23
N GLU A 305 -1.54 1.75 -21.36
CA GLU A 305 -2.70 1.45 -22.20
C GLU A 305 -3.78 0.67 -21.44
N SER A 306 -3.41 -0.47 -20.84
CA SER A 306 -4.37 -1.38 -20.23
C SER A 306 -5.00 -0.79 -18.97
N VAL A 307 -4.26 0.04 -18.25
CA VAL A 307 -4.68 0.68 -17.00
C VAL A 307 -5.56 1.88 -17.30
N MET A 308 -5.04 2.87 -18.03
CA MET A 308 -5.74 4.14 -18.23
C MET A 308 -6.99 3.99 -19.13
N SER A 309 -7.03 2.96 -20.00
CA SER A 309 -8.24 2.68 -20.78
C SER A 309 -9.44 2.24 -19.93
N GLN A 310 -9.21 1.75 -18.70
CA GLN A 310 -10.30 1.33 -17.80
C GLN A 310 -11.17 2.51 -17.36
N ILE A 311 -10.62 3.72 -17.33
CA ILE A 311 -11.34 4.94 -16.92
C ILE A 311 -11.81 5.82 -18.09
N GLU A 312 -11.45 5.48 -19.33
CA GLU A 312 -11.87 6.25 -20.52
C GLU A 312 -13.39 6.37 -20.63
N SER A 313 -14.13 5.31 -20.31
CA SER A 313 -15.60 5.31 -20.41
C SER A 313 -16.28 6.28 -19.44
N TYR A 314 -15.60 6.64 -18.35
CA TYR A 314 -16.08 7.59 -17.36
C TYR A 314 -15.78 9.03 -17.79
N ASN A 315 -14.72 9.28 -18.56
CA ASN A 315 -14.31 10.60 -19.03
C ASN A 315 -15.37 11.22 -19.95
N THR A 316 -16.39 11.86 -19.39
CA THR A 316 -17.58 12.30 -20.13
C THR A 316 -17.77 13.81 -20.12
N ASP A 317 -17.00 14.52 -19.29
CA ASP A 317 -17.01 15.98 -19.21
C ASP A 317 -15.87 16.60 -20.05
N PRO A 318 -16.16 17.17 -21.24
CA PRO A 318 -15.13 17.81 -22.07
C PRO A 318 -14.63 19.15 -21.53
N ASP A 319 -15.35 19.79 -20.59
CA ASP A 319 -14.90 21.04 -19.96
C ASP A 319 -13.96 20.75 -18.77
N HIS A 320 -14.01 19.53 -18.23
CA HIS A 320 -13.16 19.06 -17.13
C HIS A 320 -12.66 17.61 -17.40
N PRO A 321 -11.86 17.36 -18.45
CA PRO A 321 -11.43 16.00 -18.78
C PRO A 321 -10.51 15.42 -17.70
N ILE A 322 -10.47 14.09 -17.54
CA ILE A 322 -9.58 13.41 -16.58
C ILE A 322 -8.13 13.88 -16.71
N LEU A 323 -7.52 14.24 -15.59
CA LEU A 323 -6.08 14.50 -15.42
C LEU A 323 -5.45 13.42 -14.55
N ILE A 324 -4.51 12.66 -15.11
CA ILE A 324 -3.66 11.75 -14.36
C ILE A 324 -2.32 12.46 -14.10
N VAL A 325 -2.04 12.80 -12.85
CA VAL A 325 -0.72 13.30 -12.44
C VAL A 325 0.10 12.16 -11.86
N LEU A 326 1.04 11.64 -12.66
CA LEU A 326 1.99 10.61 -12.23
C LEU A 326 3.08 11.27 -11.38
N HIS A 327 3.04 11.03 -10.08
CA HIS A 327 3.99 11.60 -9.11
C HIS A 327 4.77 10.50 -8.39
N HIS A 328 6.07 10.70 -8.26
CA HIS A 328 6.96 9.80 -7.53
C HIS A 328 8.30 10.48 -7.24
N ASP A 329 9.11 9.83 -6.40
CA ASP A 329 10.52 10.19 -6.22
C ASP A 329 11.28 9.97 -7.54
N GLY A 330 11.81 11.05 -8.08
CA GLY A 330 12.52 11.09 -9.36
C GLY A 330 14.00 10.69 -9.26
N ASP A 331 14.53 10.48 -8.06
CA ASP A 331 15.92 10.14 -7.76
C ASP A 331 16.09 8.82 -6.99
N ASN A 332 15.00 8.13 -6.65
CA ASN A 332 14.99 6.82 -6.00
C ASN A 332 15.04 5.65 -6.98
N PHE A 333 15.07 4.41 -6.47
CA PHE A 333 15.14 3.21 -7.31
C PHE A 333 13.91 3.10 -8.23
N GLY A 334 14.11 2.76 -9.51
CA GLY A 334 13.06 2.87 -10.53
C GLY A 334 13.07 4.25 -11.21
N GLY A 335 12.40 5.23 -10.61
CA GLY A 335 12.19 6.58 -11.15
C GLY A 335 13.51 7.34 -11.36
N GLY A 336 14.47 7.17 -10.46
CA GLY A 336 15.84 7.69 -10.54
C GLY A 336 16.80 6.80 -11.32
N SER A 337 16.32 5.97 -12.23
CA SER A 337 17.15 5.13 -13.10
C SER A 337 17.36 5.74 -14.50
N GLU A 338 18.44 5.33 -15.16
CA GLU A 338 18.68 5.71 -16.56
C GLU A 338 17.54 5.20 -17.44
N GLY A 339 17.05 3.98 -17.19
CA GLY A 339 15.98 3.33 -17.96
C GLY A 339 14.68 4.12 -17.95
N TYR A 340 14.27 4.64 -16.79
CA TYR A 340 13.05 5.46 -16.63
C TYR A 340 13.08 6.66 -17.57
N TYR A 341 14.04 7.58 -17.39
CA TYR A 341 14.14 8.80 -18.19
C TYR A 341 14.56 8.57 -19.63
N ASN A 342 15.20 7.43 -19.93
CA ASN A 342 15.68 7.08 -21.26
C ASN A 342 14.69 6.21 -22.05
N GLY A 343 14.86 4.90 -22.02
CA GLY A 343 14.09 3.98 -22.85
C GLY A 343 12.59 4.05 -22.56
N ASN A 344 12.21 4.06 -21.28
CA ASN A 344 10.81 3.97 -20.87
C ASN A 344 10.06 5.27 -21.18
N PHE A 345 10.65 6.43 -20.91
CA PHE A 345 10.04 7.71 -21.30
C PHE A 345 9.94 7.88 -22.83
N GLN A 346 10.89 7.34 -23.60
CA GLN A 346 10.76 7.32 -25.06
C GLN A 346 9.57 6.45 -25.51
N ALA A 347 9.39 5.28 -24.89
CA ALA A 347 8.25 4.41 -25.16
C ALA A 347 6.91 5.10 -24.82
N PHE A 348 6.86 5.84 -23.71
CA PHE A 348 5.71 6.68 -23.37
C PHE A 348 5.42 7.74 -24.44
N VAL A 349 6.45 8.47 -24.90
CA VAL A 349 6.30 9.48 -25.96
C VAL A 349 5.79 8.87 -27.26
N ASP A 350 6.33 7.71 -27.65
CA ASP A 350 5.92 7.01 -28.88
C ASP A 350 4.49 6.47 -28.77
N TRP A 351 4.13 5.93 -27.60
CA TRP A 351 2.78 5.45 -27.28
C TRP A 351 1.75 6.58 -27.34
N ALA A 352 1.97 7.68 -26.62
CA ALA A 352 1.06 8.83 -26.61
C ALA A 352 0.89 9.43 -28.01
N LYS A 353 1.98 9.54 -28.79
CA LYS A 353 1.95 10.01 -30.18
C LYS A 353 1.16 9.08 -31.11
N GLY A 354 1.10 7.78 -30.80
CA GLY A 354 0.35 6.79 -31.55
C GLY A 354 -1.17 6.96 -31.46
N GLN A 355 -1.67 7.70 -30.46
CA GLN A 355 -3.09 7.84 -30.16
C GLN A 355 -3.45 9.20 -29.54
N PRO A 356 -3.19 10.30 -30.27
CA PRO A 356 -3.33 11.65 -29.75
C PRO A 356 -4.77 12.07 -29.45
N ASP A 357 -5.77 11.31 -29.91
CA ASP A 357 -7.18 11.55 -29.65
C ASP A 357 -7.66 10.90 -28.33
N ARG A 358 -6.82 10.08 -27.67
CA ARG A 358 -7.15 9.34 -26.43
C ARG A 358 -6.31 9.77 -25.24
N PHE A 359 -4.99 9.92 -25.42
CA PHE A 359 -4.07 10.27 -24.33
C PHE A 359 -3.19 11.45 -24.75
N VAL A 360 -3.21 12.52 -23.94
CA VAL A 360 -2.54 13.78 -24.22
C VAL A 360 -1.58 14.14 -23.08
N PRO A 361 -0.26 14.01 -23.28
CA PRO A 361 0.70 14.49 -22.31
C PRO A 361 0.67 16.01 -22.20
N THR A 362 0.66 16.53 -20.97
CA THR A 362 0.53 17.96 -20.64
C THR A 362 1.42 18.34 -19.46
N THR A 363 1.61 19.65 -19.24
CA THR A 363 1.98 20.16 -17.92
C THR A 363 0.71 20.44 -17.10
N ILE A 364 0.86 20.51 -15.78
CA ILE A 364 -0.24 20.83 -14.87
C ILE A 364 -0.78 22.23 -15.16
N GLN A 365 0.09 23.21 -15.38
CA GLN A 365 -0.34 24.57 -15.71
C GLN A 365 -1.04 24.66 -17.08
N ASP A 366 -0.57 23.94 -18.11
CA ASP A 366 -1.29 23.89 -19.40
C ASP A 366 -2.68 23.29 -19.22
N TYR A 367 -2.82 22.24 -18.41
CA TYR A 367 -4.12 21.65 -18.10
C TYR A 367 -5.03 22.68 -17.42
N LEU A 368 -4.58 23.33 -16.35
CA LEU A 368 -5.38 24.32 -15.62
C LEU A 368 -5.74 25.56 -16.46
N ASP A 369 -4.88 25.96 -17.41
CA ASP A 369 -5.18 27.04 -18.35
C ASP A 369 -6.28 26.66 -19.35
N MET A 370 -6.37 25.37 -19.72
CA MET A 370 -7.39 24.84 -20.63
C MET A 370 -8.70 24.49 -19.92
N PHE A 371 -8.60 23.92 -18.72
CA PHE A 371 -9.68 23.29 -17.96
C PHE A 371 -9.60 23.70 -16.48
N PRO A 372 -9.79 24.99 -16.15
CA PRO A 372 -9.82 25.42 -14.76
C PRO A 372 -11.07 24.85 -14.06
N PRO A 373 -11.00 24.50 -12.77
CA PRO A 373 -12.18 24.08 -12.02
C PRO A 373 -13.23 25.19 -11.96
N ASP A 374 -14.50 24.77 -11.89
CA ASP A 374 -15.62 25.70 -11.68
C ASP A 374 -15.47 26.47 -10.37
N GLU A 375 -15.76 27.78 -10.36
CA GLU A 375 -15.54 28.62 -9.17
C GLU A 375 -16.29 28.14 -7.90
N ASN A 376 -17.40 27.43 -8.08
CA ASN A 376 -18.25 26.89 -7.02
C ASN A 376 -17.95 25.43 -6.68
N ASP A 377 -17.03 24.78 -7.42
CA ASP A 377 -16.59 23.42 -7.16
C ASP A 377 -15.56 23.43 -6.03
N VAL A 378 -16.07 23.51 -4.81
CA VAL A 378 -15.28 23.57 -3.58
C VAL A 378 -15.52 22.30 -2.78
N ILE A 379 -14.48 21.50 -2.60
CA ILE A 379 -14.54 20.21 -1.89
C ILE A 379 -13.85 20.29 -0.53
N HIS A 380 -14.14 19.31 0.32
CA HIS A 380 -13.35 19.01 1.50
C HIS A 380 -12.26 17.99 1.17
N ILE A 381 -11.14 18.06 1.88
CA ILE A 381 -10.03 17.13 1.78
C ILE A 381 -9.69 16.69 3.20
N GLU A 382 -9.63 15.38 3.40
CA GLU A 382 -9.09 14.77 4.62
C GLU A 382 -7.60 15.13 4.73
N SER A 383 -7.12 15.47 5.93
CA SER A 383 -5.68 15.69 6.11
C SER A 383 -4.93 14.39 5.86
N GLY A 384 -3.68 14.45 5.40
CA GLY A 384 -2.80 13.29 5.32
C GLY A 384 -1.68 13.45 4.29
N SER A 385 -0.90 12.37 4.10
CA SER A 385 0.26 12.32 3.19
C SER A 385 0.00 11.47 1.93
N TRP A 386 0.97 11.29 1.04
CA TRP A 386 0.84 10.35 -0.06
C TRP A 386 1.01 8.89 0.32
N ALA A 387 0.64 8.00 -0.59
CA ALA A 387 0.83 6.57 -0.43
C ALA A 387 2.30 6.16 -0.16
N GLY A 388 3.26 6.85 -0.77
CA GLY A 388 4.69 6.53 -0.69
C GLY A 388 5.29 6.64 0.71
N ALA A 389 4.67 7.39 1.62
CA ALA A 389 5.18 7.57 2.98
C ALA A 389 4.44 6.74 4.04
N ASP A 390 3.11 6.78 4.05
CA ASP A 390 2.31 6.11 5.09
C ASP A 390 0.97 5.55 4.60
N ASN A 391 0.83 5.33 3.29
CA ASN A 391 -0.45 4.97 2.66
C ASN A 391 -1.51 6.08 2.78
N GLY A 392 -1.12 7.32 3.06
CA GLY A 392 -2.00 8.49 3.18
C GLY A 392 -2.78 8.51 4.48
N ASP A 393 -2.13 8.15 5.57
CA ASP A 393 -2.73 8.10 6.90
C ASP A 393 -3.12 9.52 7.37
N PRO A 394 -4.37 9.72 7.82
CA PRO A 394 -4.87 11.05 8.15
C PRO A 394 -4.36 11.61 9.48
N GLU A 395 -3.73 10.77 10.31
CA GLU A 395 -3.05 11.18 11.53
C GLU A 395 -1.56 11.43 11.31
N PHE A 396 -1.05 11.25 10.09
CA PHE A 396 0.38 11.32 9.78
C PHE A 396 1.20 10.36 10.67
N LYS A 397 0.69 9.15 10.96
CA LYS A 397 1.32 8.18 11.89
C LYS A 397 2.78 7.86 11.57
N LYS A 398 3.26 8.07 10.34
CA LYS A 398 4.68 7.92 10.00
C LYS A 398 5.62 8.94 10.66
N TRP A 399 5.11 10.11 11.03
CA TRP A 399 5.82 11.17 11.75
C TRP A 399 5.22 11.44 13.14
N LEU A 400 4.19 10.69 13.51
CA LEU A 400 3.48 10.76 14.79
C LEU A 400 3.31 9.35 15.39
N GLY A 401 4.29 8.47 15.17
CA GLY A 401 4.24 7.06 15.54
C GLY A 401 3.83 6.85 16.99
N ASP A 402 2.98 5.85 17.21
CA ASP A 402 2.44 5.59 18.54
C ASP A 402 3.52 5.18 19.54
N PRO A 403 3.36 5.52 20.84
CA PRO A 403 4.31 5.12 21.85
C PRO A 403 4.41 3.60 21.93
N GLY A 404 5.64 3.09 22.01
CA GLY A 404 5.88 1.68 22.26
C GLY A 404 5.39 1.25 23.66
N ALA A 405 5.55 -0.03 23.98
CA ALA A 405 5.10 -0.59 25.27
C ALA A 405 5.71 0.08 26.52
N ASP A 406 6.81 0.83 26.36
CA ASP A 406 7.45 1.61 27.42
C ASP A 406 6.99 3.08 27.49
N GLY A 407 5.96 3.44 26.72
CA GLY A 407 5.34 4.76 26.68
C GLY A 407 6.17 5.83 25.95
N TYR A 408 7.14 5.43 25.12
CA TYR A 408 7.99 6.36 24.36
C TYR A 408 7.79 6.21 22.86
N SER A 409 7.76 7.35 22.17
CA SER A 409 7.82 7.47 20.72
C SER A 409 8.90 8.51 20.37
N PRO A 410 9.88 8.18 19.50
CA PRO A 410 10.87 9.16 19.03
C PRO A 410 10.21 10.31 18.26
N ASP A 411 9.20 10.01 17.44
CA ASP A 411 8.35 10.97 16.75
C ASP A 411 7.70 11.98 17.68
N ARG A 412 6.87 11.50 18.62
CA ARG A 412 6.18 12.36 19.57
C ARG A 412 7.17 13.13 20.46
N ASN A 413 8.31 12.51 20.79
CA ASN A 413 9.38 13.21 21.50
C ASN A 413 9.90 14.41 20.71
N SER A 414 10.19 14.24 19.42
CA SER A 414 10.70 15.30 18.56
C SER A 414 9.71 16.46 18.41
N TRP A 415 8.41 16.18 18.25
CA TRP A 415 7.39 17.23 18.22
C TRP A 415 7.32 18.01 19.54
N GLY A 416 7.46 17.34 20.69
CA GLY A 416 7.57 18.03 21.97
C GLY A 416 8.81 18.94 22.07
N VAL A 417 9.93 18.55 21.44
CA VAL A 417 11.15 19.37 21.42
C VAL A 417 11.03 20.56 20.46
N ILE A 418 10.49 20.35 19.25
CA ILE A 418 10.22 21.41 18.28
C ILE A 418 9.23 22.43 18.83
N THR A 419 8.16 21.99 19.49
CA THR A 419 7.16 22.87 20.11
C THR A 419 7.81 23.84 21.09
N ALA A 420 8.78 23.37 21.89
CA ALA A 420 9.53 24.24 22.78
C ALA A 420 10.47 25.19 22.02
N ALA A 421 11.22 24.68 21.05
CA ALA A 421 12.16 25.48 20.25
C ALA A 421 11.45 26.61 19.49
N LYS A 422 10.28 26.32 18.93
CA LYS A 422 9.43 27.28 18.24
C LYS A 422 9.06 28.47 19.14
N ASN A 423 8.55 28.22 20.35
CA ASN A 423 8.20 29.30 21.28
C ASN A 423 9.41 30.21 21.60
N PHE A 424 10.60 29.64 21.78
CA PHE A 424 11.83 30.42 21.95
C PHE A 424 12.14 31.28 20.72
N VAL A 425 12.04 30.71 19.51
CA VAL A 425 12.34 31.41 18.25
C VAL A 425 11.33 32.53 18.01
N ASP A 426 10.05 32.26 18.21
CA ASP A 426 8.97 33.24 18.10
C ASP A 426 9.15 34.37 19.12
N HIS A 427 9.52 34.04 20.36
CA HIS A 427 9.86 35.04 21.37
C HIS A 427 11.05 35.92 20.98
N ALA A 428 12.13 35.32 20.47
CA ALA A 428 13.24 36.10 19.91
C ALA A 428 12.79 37.02 18.75
N GLY A 429 11.88 36.57 17.90
CA GLY A 429 11.29 37.36 16.82
C GLY A 429 10.48 38.55 17.31
N THR A 430 9.67 38.39 18.36
CA THR A 430 8.93 39.51 18.97
C THR A 430 9.84 40.56 19.60
N VAL A 431 11.03 40.15 20.06
CA VAL A 431 12.04 41.04 20.65
C VAL A 431 12.81 41.81 19.57
N ASP A 432 13.35 41.11 18.56
CA ASP A 432 14.11 41.71 17.45
C ASP A 432 14.13 40.80 16.21
N GLU A 433 13.10 40.93 15.36
CA GLU A 433 12.94 40.21 14.09
C GLU A 433 14.08 40.45 13.07
N LEU A 434 14.91 41.47 13.26
CA LEU A 434 16.05 41.79 12.36
C LEU A 434 17.39 41.33 12.93
N SER A 435 17.41 40.77 14.13
CA SER A 435 18.62 40.26 14.76
C SER A 435 19.21 39.10 13.95
N ALA A 436 20.51 39.13 13.70
CA ALA A 436 21.21 38.03 13.04
C ALA A 436 21.06 36.71 13.82
N ASN A 437 21.01 36.77 15.15
CA ASN A 437 20.80 35.58 15.97
C ASN A 437 19.36 35.04 15.83
N TYR A 438 18.36 35.90 15.68
CA TYR A 438 16.98 35.45 15.44
C TYR A 438 16.87 34.75 14.08
N LEU A 439 17.41 35.34 13.02
CA LEU A 439 17.37 34.74 11.67
C LEU A 439 18.12 33.39 11.62
N GLU A 440 19.20 33.26 12.39
CA GLU A 440 19.92 32.00 12.56
C GLU A 440 19.12 30.99 13.41
N ALA A 441 18.43 31.46 14.46
CA ALA A 441 17.51 30.63 15.25
C ALA A 441 16.37 30.08 14.40
N GLN A 442 15.73 30.93 13.58
CA GLN A 442 14.69 30.52 12.63
C GLN A 442 15.24 29.50 11.64
N THR A 443 16.44 29.70 11.09
CA THR A 443 17.06 28.71 10.19
C THR A 443 17.22 27.34 10.84
N PHE A 444 17.64 27.28 12.11
CA PHE A 444 17.76 26.02 12.82
C PHE A 444 16.41 25.40 13.19
N LEU A 445 15.40 26.20 13.50
CA LEU A 445 14.03 25.71 13.70
C LEU A 445 13.49 25.07 12.43
N LEU A 446 13.57 25.77 11.30
CA LEU A 446 13.10 25.25 10.01
C LEU A 446 13.84 23.97 9.59
N ASN A 447 15.11 23.84 9.96
CA ASN A 447 15.85 22.60 9.76
C ASN A 447 15.37 21.49 10.70
N ALA A 448 15.02 21.83 11.96
CA ALA A 448 14.49 20.87 12.92
C ALA A 448 13.17 20.24 12.47
N GLU A 449 12.43 20.89 11.57
CA GLU A 449 11.14 20.49 10.98
C GLU A 449 11.24 19.53 9.78
N GLY A 450 12.44 19.19 9.30
CA GLY A 450 12.65 18.43 8.05
C GLY A 450 12.30 16.93 8.14
N SER A 451 11.33 16.47 7.35
CA SER A 451 10.60 15.20 7.50
C SER A 451 11.48 13.95 7.57
N ASP A 452 12.66 14.03 6.94
CA ASP A 452 13.61 12.93 6.83
C ASP A 452 14.11 12.46 8.18
N TYR A 453 14.14 13.36 9.17
CA TYR A 453 14.70 13.10 10.48
C TYR A 453 13.88 12.08 11.30
N TRP A 454 12.60 11.93 10.97
CA TRP A 454 11.67 10.95 11.55
C TRP A 454 11.45 9.75 10.65
N TYR A 455 11.59 9.95 9.34
CA TYR A 455 11.34 8.89 8.38
C TYR A 455 12.21 7.65 8.63
N TRP A 456 13.41 7.84 9.18
CA TRP A 456 14.39 6.80 9.46
C TRP A 456 14.47 6.40 10.94
N ASP A 457 13.36 6.51 11.66
CA ASP A 457 13.23 6.16 13.07
C ASP A 457 13.98 4.89 13.49
N ASN A 458 14.73 4.97 14.59
CA ASN A 458 15.55 3.90 15.15
C ASN A 458 16.69 3.39 14.24
N SER A 459 16.84 3.89 13.02
CA SER A 459 17.90 3.45 12.11
C SER A 459 19.27 3.98 12.56
N ILE A 460 20.31 3.21 12.25
CA ILE A 460 21.71 3.54 12.56
C ILE A 460 21.87 3.92 14.05
N ASP A 461 21.33 3.08 14.93
CA ASP A 461 21.33 3.27 16.38
C ASP A 461 20.66 4.59 16.86
N GLY A 462 19.60 5.03 16.16
CA GLY A 462 18.82 6.22 16.49
C GLY A 462 19.52 7.54 16.16
N ILE A 463 20.44 7.54 15.17
CA ILE A 463 21.12 8.76 14.74
C ILE A 463 20.15 9.75 14.09
N TRP A 464 19.11 9.29 13.42
CA TRP A 464 18.15 10.20 12.77
C TRP A 464 17.27 10.89 13.81
N ASP A 465 16.82 10.14 14.82
CA ASP A 465 16.02 10.61 15.95
C ASP A 465 16.68 11.76 16.76
N THR A 466 18.00 11.95 16.66
CA THR A 466 18.70 13.07 17.32
C THR A 466 18.69 14.38 16.53
N HIS A 467 18.42 14.35 15.23
CA HIS A 467 18.48 15.54 14.38
C HIS A 467 17.50 16.64 14.80
N PRO A 468 16.20 16.35 15.08
CA PRO A 468 15.26 17.39 15.51
C PRO A 468 15.70 18.02 16.84
N THR A 469 16.24 17.20 17.75
CA THR A 469 16.76 17.66 19.04
C THR A 469 18.02 18.51 18.88
N THR A 470 18.95 18.10 18.02
CA THR A 470 20.20 18.82 17.75
C THR A 470 19.91 20.17 17.10
N ALA A 471 19.07 20.21 16.08
CA ALA A 471 18.62 21.42 15.41
C ALA A 471 17.89 22.37 16.38
N SER A 472 16.95 21.85 17.16
CA SER A 472 16.21 22.60 18.18
C SER A 472 17.12 23.22 19.24
N ASN A 473 18.11 22.46 19.73
CA ASN A 473 19.09 22.98 20.69
C ASN A 473 19.92 24.13 20.11
N LEU A 474 20.29 24.07 18.82
CA LEU A 474 20.97 25.16 18.13
C LEU A 474 20.05 26.39 17.97
N ALA A 475 18.78 26.17 17.61
CA ALA A 475 17.79 27.23 17.49
C ALA A 475 17.62 27.99 18.82
N ILE A 476 17.38 27.26 19.92
CA ILE A 476 17.20 27.84 21.26
C ILE A 476 18.45 28.60 21.70
N ALA A 477 19.65 28.04 21.49
CA ALA A 477 20.89 28.71 21.87
C ALA A 477 21.09 30.06 21.17
N LYS A 478 20.54 30.23 19.96
CA LYS A 478 20.56 31.50 19.23
C LYS A 478 19.44 32.43 19.68
N ALA A 479 18.24 31.90 19.88
CA ALA A 479 17.10 32.65 20.40
C ALA A 479 17.40 33.29 21.77
N GLU A 480 18.00 32.53 22.70
CA GLU A 480 18.38 33.00 24.05
C GLU A 480 19.37 34.18 24.01
N LEU A 481 20.17 34.36 22.95
CA LEU A 481 21.05 35.53 22.82
C LEU A 481 20.29 36.81 22.47
N VAL A 482 19.09 36.69 21.94
CA VAL A 482 18.18 37.81 21.62
C VAL A 482 17.28 38.11 22.81
N ILE A 483 16.72 37.05 23.41
CA ILE A 483 15.87 37.10 24.61
C ILE A 483 16.70 37.61 25.81
N ASN A 484 16.68 38.92 26.06
CA ASN A 484 17.45 39.59 27.12
C ASN A 484 16.52 40.34 28.08
N ASP A 485 16.13 39.75 29.23
CA ASP A 485 15.20 40.33 30.24
C ASP A 485 13.95 41.02 29.62
N GLY A 486 13.59 40.68 28.38
CA GLY A 486 12.47 41.25 27.65
C GLY A 486 11.17 40.80 28.30
N ALA A 487 10.14 41.63 28.23
CA ALA A 487 8.81 41.19 28.63
C ALA A 487 8.35 40.13 27.62
N ASP A 488 7.90 38.99 28.12
CA ASP A 488 7.32 37.96 27.27
C ASP A 488 5.94 38.40 26.78
N THR A 489 5.83 38.58 25.47
CA THR A 489 4.56 38.91 24.79
C THR A 489 4.17 37.81 23.80
N THR A 490 4.94 36.72 23.75
CA THR A 490 4.67 35.59 22.87
C THR A 490 3.66 34.69 23.57
N PRO A 491 2.53 34.35 22.94
CA PRO A 491 1.60 33.41 23.55
C PRO A 491 2.16 31.97 23.50
N PRO A 492 1.60 31.05 24.31
CA PRO A 492 2.01 29.65 24.28
C PRO A 492 1.99 29.04 22.87
N THR A 493 2.99 28.25 22.52
CA THR A 493 2.96 27.43 21.31
C THR A 493 2.18 26.14 21.59
N ILE A 494 1.24 25.80 20.72
CA ILE A 494 0.36 24.62 20.85
C ILE A 494 0.54 23.75 19.62
N PHE A 495 1.10 22.56 19.78
CA PHE A 495 1.14 21.58 18.71
C PHE A 495 -0.28 21.18 18.29
N LYS A 496 -0.48 20.86 17.01
CA LYS A 496 -1.79 20.51 16.49
C LYS A 496 -2.40 19.36 17.31
N PRO A 497 -3.57 19.56 17.96
CA PRO A 497 -4.17 18.53 18.80
C PRO A 497 -4.40 17.24 18.02
N GLN A 498 -4.13 16.13 18.68
CA GLN A 498 -4.32 14.77 18.19
C GLN A 498 -5.36 14.07 19.07
N ARG A 499 -5.89 12.94 18.62
CA ARG A 499 -6.88 12.15 19.36
C ARG A 499 -6.57 10.66 19.30
N GLU A 500 -7.05 9.92 20.28
CA GLU A 500 -6.91 8.46 20.35
C GLU A 500 -8.13 7.86 21.09
N PRO A 501 -8.88 6.91 20.52
CA PRO A 501 -8.80 6.45 19.12
C PRO A 501 -9.10 7.56 18.11
N TYR A 502 -8.70 7.35 16.86
CA TYR A 502 -9.02 8.24 15.74
C TYR A 502 -10.51 8.23 15.39
N ASN A 503 -11.16 7.06 15.48
CA ASN A 503 -12.59 6.85 15.23
C ASN A 503 -13.35 6.42 16.50
N PRO A 504 -13.54 7.32 17.48
CA PRO A 504 -14.23 6.95 18.71
C PRO A 504 -15.67 6.46 18.46
N GLY A 505 -16.00 5.28 18.98
CA GLY A 505 -17.28 4.59 18.74
C GLY A 505 -17.50 4.13 17.31
N GLY A 506 -16.49 4.22 16.46
CA GLY A 506 -16.46 3.74 15.07
C GLY A 506 -15.58 2.50 14.93
N PHE A 507 -14.90 2.39 13.78
CA PHE A 507 -14.00 1.29 13.47
C PHE A 507 -12.63 1.82 13.06
N GLU A 508 -11.62 1.04 13.38
CA GLU A 508 -10.26 1.15 12.86
C GLU A 508 -9.80 -0.26 12.51
N TRP A 509 -9.57 -0.52 11.22
CA TRP A 509 -9.24 -1.86 10.71
C TRP A 509 -10.33 -2.89 10.97
N GLU A 510 -11.60 -2.51 10.78
CA GLU A 510 -12.76 -3.33 11.14
C GLU A 510 -12.83 -3.68 12.64
N VAL A 511 -11.96 -3.09 13.48
CA VAL A 511 -11.99 -3.25 14.94
C VAL A 511 -12.78 -2.09 15.54
N ALA A 512 -13.85 -2.44 16.27
CA ALA A 512 -14.65 -1.47 16.99
C ALA A 512 -13.82 -0.73 18.04
N GLN A 513 -13.92 0.59 18.02
CA GLN A 513 -13.22 1.47 18.96
C GLN A 513 -14.12 1.94 20.08
N ASP A 514 -13.53 2.26 21.24
CA ASP A 514 -14.26 2.83 22.38
C ASP A 514 -14.78 4.24 22.02
N ASN A 515 -15.90 4.61 22.62
CA ASN A 515 -16.51 5.93 22.49
C ASN A 515 -15.82 6.95 23.37
N ASP A 516 -15.23 6.48 24.46
CA ASP A 516 -14.40 7.30 25.32
C ASP A 516 -13.02 7.42 24.65
N PHE A 517 -12.57 8.66 24.48
CA PHE A 517 -11.33 8.96 23.76
C PHE A 517 -10.56 10.09 24.43
N GLU A 518 -9.27 10.14 24.15
CA GLU A 518 -8.36 11.16 24.65
C GLU A 518 -8.01 12.15 23.55
N ILE A 519 -7.99 13.44 23.88
CA ILE A 519 -7.39 14.49 23.05
C ILE A 519 -6.07 14.88 23.72
N TRP A 520 -4.98 14.86 22.96
CA TRP A 520 -3.65 15.18 23.44
C TRP A 520 -2.92 16.21 22.55
N THR A 521 -1.98 16.95 23.12
CA THR A 521 -1.17 17.98 22.41
C THR A 521 0.12 18.29 23.19
N TYR A 522 1.10 18.93 22.55
CA TYR A 522 2.25 19.55 23.22
C TYR A 522 2.01 21.05 23.40
N VAL A 523 2.25 21.57 24.60
CA VAL A 523 2.16 23.01 24.88
C VAL A 523 3.39 23.48 25.61
N PHE A 524 3.95 24.61 25.17
CA PHE A 524 5.12 25.22 25.79
C PHE A 524 5.06 26.74 25.76
N ASP A 525 5.60 27.35 26.81
CA ASP A 525 5.88 28.77 26.88
C ASP A 525 7.12 29.04 27.74
N VAL A 526 7.99 29.97 27.30
CA VAL A 526 9.25 30.31 27.98
C VAL A 526 9.03 30.96 29.35
N SER A 527 7.95 31.72 29.55
CA SER A 527 7.56 32.28 30.86
C SER A 527 6.87 31.25 31.77
N GLY A 528 6.47 30.11 31.21
CA GLY A 528 5.74 29.04 31.87
C GLY A 528 4.23 29.16 31.68
N LEU A 529 3.53 28.04 31.86
CA LEU A 529 2.10 27.94 31.58
C LEU A 529 1.26 28.20 32.84
N SER A 530 0.18 28.99 32.70
CA SER A 530 -0.82 29.23 33.74
C SER A 530 -1.99 28.24 33.63
N THR A 531 -2.53 28.05 32.41
CA THR A 531 -3.60 27.08 32.15
C THR A 531 -3.45 26.46 30.77
N VAL A 532 -3.79 25.18 30.65
CA VAL A 532 -4.00 24.49 29.36
C VAL A 532 -5.37 23.83 29.42
N ASN A 533 -6.29 24.27 28.55
CA ASN A 533 -7.68 23.83 28.59
C ASN A 533 -8.10 23.25 27.24
N LEU A 534 -8.78 22.10 27.30
CA LEU A 534 -9.61 21.60 26.23
C LEU A 534 -10.96 22.32 26.26
N ARG A 535 -11.27 23.05 25.20
CA ARG A 535 -12.56 23.66 24.94
C ARG A 535 -13.31 22.77 23.96
N TYR A 536 -14.50 22.31 24.32
CA TYR A 536 -15.26 21.42 23.44
C TYR A 536 -16.77 21.58 23.61
N ARG A 537 -17.54 21.15 22.61
CA ARG A 537 -18.99 20.97 22.74
C ARG A 537 -19.49 19.83 21.89
N ALA A 538 -20.61 19.26 22.32
CA ALA A 538 -21.32 18.22 21.59
C ALA A 538 -22.46 18.81 20.77
N VAL A 539 -22.55 18.45 19.49
CA VAL A 539 -23.61 18.88 18.57
C VAL A 539 -24.17 17.69 17.79
N SER A 540 -25.49 17.70 17.52
CA SER A 540 -26.14 16.59 16.80
C SER A 540 -25.80 16.58 15.31
N GLU A 541 -25.54 17.76 14.74
CA GLU A 541 -25.27 17.97 13.33
C GLU A 541 -24.34 19.18 13.21
N ILE A 542 -23.52 19.18 12.15
CA ILE A 542 -22.71 20.32 11.74
C ILE A 542 -23.12 20.68 10.32
N ASP A 543 -23.38 21.98 10.10
CA ASP A 543 -23.63 22.50 8.76
C ASP A 543 -22.30 22.70 8.03
N PHE A 544 -21.91 21.68 7.26
CA PHE A 544 -20.73 21.74 6.40
C PHE A 544 -21.01 22.38 5.03
N SER A 545 -22.21 22.89 4.75
CA SER A 545 -22.59 23.39 3.42
C SER A 545 -21.76 24.58 2.93
N THR A 546 -21.00 25.21 3.82
CA THR A 546 -20.08 26.29 3.45
C THR A 546 -18.60 25.93 3.57
N ASN A 547 -18.20 24.71 3.96
CA ASN A 547 -16.80 24.37 4.32
C ASN A 547 -16.13 25.33 5.33
N ARG A 548 -16.93 26.14 6.04
CA ARG A 548 -16.46 27.15 6.99
C ARG A 548 -16.38 26.56 8.39
N THR A 549 -15.19 26.57 8.94
CA THR A 549 -14.93 26.51 10.38
C THR A 549 -15.64 27.65 11.09
N GLN A 550 -16.17 27.38 12.28
CA GLN A 550 -16.78 28.42 13.11
C GLN A 550 -15.76 29.44 13.57
N SER A 551 -16.20 30.69 13.80
CA SER A 551 -15.31 31.72 14.29
C SER A 551 -15.23 31.71 15.82
N PHE A 552 -14.02 31.84 16.38
CA PHE A 552 -13.82 32.09 17.81
C PHE A 552 -14.55 33.33 18.31
N SER A 553 -14.78 34.33 17.44
CA SER A 553 -15.57 35.52 17.79
C SER A 553 -17.03 35.20 18.13
N GLN A 554 -17.53 34.04 17.70
CA GLN A 554 -18.87 33.54 18.01
C GLN A 554 -18.88 32.73 19.32
N ILE A 555 -17.72 32.35 19.84
CA ILE A 555 -17.53 31.56 21.06
C ILE A 555 -17.29 32.54 22.22
N SER A 556 -18.37 32.95 22.89
CA SER A 556 -18.26 33.82 24.08
C SER A 556 -18.07 33.01 25.36
N GLU A 557 -17.42 33.58 26.38
CA GLU A 557 -17.38 32.98 27.73
C GLU A 557 -18.79 32.74 28.33
N SER A 558 -19.81 33.47 27.85
CA SER A 558 -21.20 33.29 28.24
C SER A 558 -21.93 32.18 27.48
N ASP A 559 -21.32 31.62 26.44
CA ASP A 559 -21.86 30.49 25.69
C ASP A 559 -21.65 29.20 26.48
N THR A 560 -22.69 28.81 27.23
CA THR A 560 -22.67 27.61 28.08
C THR A 560 -22.68 26.30 27.28
N SER A 561 -22.80 26.34 25.94
CA SER A 561 -22.67 25.13 25.11
C SER A 561 -21.23 24.61 25.08
N TRP A 562 -20.25 25.52 25.15
CA TRP A 562 -18.83 25.17 25.25
C TRP A 562 -18.47 24.80 26.68
N LYS A 563 -17.97 23.59 26.83
CA LYS A 563 -17.42 23.04 28.06
C LYS A 563 -15.91 23.27 28.09
N ASN A 564 -15.36 23.27 29.29
CA ASN A 564 -13.94 23.48 29.56
C ASN A 564 -13.42 22.36 30.46
N ILE A 565 -12.35 21.70 30.04
CA ILE A 565 -11.60 20.72 30.85
C ILE A 565 -10.17 21.22 30.94
N GLU A 566 -9.63 21.36 32.14
CA GLU A 566 -8.20 21.59 32.35
C GLU A 566 -7.45 20.30 32.01
N MET A 567 -6.47 20.38 31.11
CA MET A 567 -5.74 19.21 30.61
C MET A 567 -4.62 18.81 31.58
N GLY A 568 -4.41 17.50 31.73
CA GLY A 568 -3.33 16.96 32.55
C GLY A 568 -2.00 16.96 31.80
N GLY A 569 -0.97 17.61 32.35
CA GLY A 569 0.37 17.66 31.75
C GLY A 569 1.34 16.61 32.30
N ILE A 570 1.99 15.86 31.41
CA ILE A 570 3.01 14.87 31.76
C ILE A 570 4.38 15.21 31.14
N ASP A 571 5.44 14.91 31.91
CA ASP A 571 6.83 15.02 31.46
C ASP A 571 7.32 13.63 31.00
N ILE A 572 7.41 13.43 29.68
CA ILE A 572 7.95 12.20 29.09
C ILE A 572 9.46 12.35 28.93
N THR A 573 10.22 11.50 29.62
CA THR A 573 11.70 11.54 29.60
C THR A 573 12.22 11.25 28.19
N PRO A 574 13.01 12.15 27.58
CA PRO A 574 13.62 11.92 26.27
C PRO A 574 14.59 10.74 26.27
N LYS A 575 14.67 10.00 25.16
CA LYS A 575 15.64 8.90 24.96
C LYS A 575 16.59 9.13 23.78
N THR A 576 16.64 10.34 23.24
CA THR A 576 17.53 10.72 22.13
C THR A 576 18.98 10.93 22.60
N ASN A 577 19.96 10.67 21.73
CA ASN A 577 21.37 10.94 22.04
C ASN A 577 21.83 12.26 21.41
N VAL A 578 22.34 13.15 22.25
CA VAL A 578 21.94 14.55 22.48
C VAL A 578 20.56 14.63 23.15
N ASN A 579 20.56 15.06 24.42
CA ASN A 579 19.35 15.37 25.17
C ASN A 579 18.83 16.76 24.77
N PRO A 580 17.52 16.99 24.74
CA PRO A 580 16.97 18.31 24.53
C PRO A 580 17.24 19.22 25.75
N ASN A 581 17.57 20.48 25.49
CA ASN A 581 17.69 21.50 26.53
C ASN A 581 16.32 21.84 27.13
N TYR A 582 15.29 21.89 26.28
CA TYR A 582 13.91 22.12 26.64
C TYR A 582 13.00 21.20 25.81
N LYS A 583 11.88 20.78 26.41
CA LYS A 583 10.86 19.95 25.77
C LYS A 583 9.49 20.35 26.33
N ALA A 584 8.50 20.45 25.47
CA ALA A 584 7.11 20.66 25.84
C ALA A 584 6.56 19.47 26.63
N LYS A 585 5.61 19.75 27.53
CA LYS A 585 4.84 18.69 28.19
C LYS A 585 3.75 18.22 27.24
N GLU A 586 3.46 16.92 27.30
CA GLU A 586 2.26 16.38 26.68
C GLU A 586 1.07 16.67 27.60
N TYR A 587 0.06 17.35 27.08
CA TYR A 587 -1.19 17.63 27.77
C TYR A 587 -2.29 16.78 27.17
N SER A 588 -3.08 16.14 28.02
CA SER A 588 -4.23 15.35 27.57
C SER A 588 -5.50 15.55 28.39
N ALA A 589 -6.64 15.28 27.78
CA ALA A 589 -7.94 15.23 28.44
C ALA A 589 -8.85 14.18 27.79
N SER A 590 -9.48 13.35 28.62
CA SER A 590 -10.44 12.35 28.18
C SER A 590 -11.84 12.95 28.04
N LEU A 591 -12.54 12.53 26.99
CA LEU A 591 -13.96 12.80 26.77
C LEU A 591 -14.73 11.49 26.87
N GLU A 592 -15.70 11.46 27.78
CA GLU A 592 -16.43 10.24 28.12
C GLU A 592 -17.94 10.40 27.90
N GLY A 593 -18.59 9.30 27.50
CA GLY A 593 -20.05 9.18 27.47
C GLY A 593 -20.76 9.88 26.31
N TYR A 594 -20.03 10.26 25.26
CA TYR A 594 -20.60 10.81 24.03
C TYR A 594 -20.90 9.70 23.02
N ASN A 595 -22.04 9.80 22.33
CA ASN A 595 -22.51 8.76 21.42
C ASN A 595 -23.38 9.37 20.32
N ASN A 596 -23.18 8.94 19.08
CA ASN A 596 -23.90 9.41 17.89
C ASN A 596 -24.01 10.93 17.81
N MET A 597 -22.86 11.61 17.93
CA MET A 597 -22.79 13.06 17.88
C MET A 597 -21.42 13.55 17.46
N TYR A 598 -21.39 14.77 16.93
CA TYR A 598 -20.15 15.47 16.67
C TYR A 598 -19.63 16.13 17.94
N ILE A 599 -18.31 16.08 18.12
CA ILE A 599 -17.59 16.90 19.07
C ILE A 599 -16.79 17.93 18.27
N GLU A 600 -17.05 19.20 18.54
CA GLU A 600 -16.20 20.31 18.10
C GLU A 600 -15.25 20.66 19.24
N TYR A 601 -13.95 20.79 18.98
CA TYR A 601 -12.97 21.06 20.02
C TYR A 601 -11.76 21.87 19.56
N PHE A 602 -11.12 22.54 20.51
CA PHE A 602 -9.83 23.19 20.36
C PHE A 602 -9.13 23.28 21.72
N VAL A 603 -7.81 23.48 21.71
CA VAL A 603 -7.02 23.72 22.92
C VAL A 603 -6.78 25.22 23.07
N GLU A 604 -6.99 25.74 24.27
CA GLU A 604 -6.69 27.13 24.66
C GLU A 604 -5.67 27.11 25.79
N SER A 605 -4.59 27.88 25.64
CA SER A 605 -3.53 27.97 26.64
C SER A 605 -3.24 29.43 27.00
N THR A 606 -2.96 29.66 28.27
CA THR A 606 -2.54 30.97 28.79
C THR A 606 -1.23 30.80 29.55
N ASP A 607 -0.25 31.67 29.27
CA ASP A 607 1.05 31.68 29.96
C ASP A 607 1.00 32.39 31.32
N ALA A 608 2.16 32.50 31.99
CA ALA A 608 2.31 33.16 33.28
C ALA A 608 2.18 34.70 33.22
N GLU A 609 2.37 35.30 32.03
CA GLU A 609 2.28 36.74 31.78
C GLU A 609 0.89 37.19 31.29
N GLY A 610 0.00 36.24 30.99
CA GLY A 610 -1.37 36.44 30.56
C GLY A 610 -1.60 36.45 29.04
N ASN A 611 -0.60 36.07 28.23
CA ASN A 611 -0.79 35.88 26.80
C ASN A 611 -1.54 34.58 26.54
N THR A 612 -2.42 34.55 25.53
CA THR A 612 -3.29 33.40 25.24
C THR A 612 -3.25 33.06 23.76
N SER A 613 -3.18 31.76 23.46
CA SER A 613 -3.29 31.19 22.11
C SER A 613 -4.35 30.09 22.06
N ARG A 614 -4.80 29.77 20.84
CA ARG A 614 -5.76 28.70 20.57
C ARG A 614 -5.26 27.86 19.41
N SER A 615 -5.44 26.55 19.48
CA SER A 615 -5.31 25.67 18.31
C SER A 615 -6.45 25.92 17.32
N MET A 616 -6.34 25.38 16.11
CA MET A 616 -7.49 25.26 15.20
C MET A 616 -8.67 24.51 15.84
N ILE A 617 -9.89 24.79 15.35
CA ILE A 617 -11.09 24.03 15.69
C ILE A 617 -11.09 22.73 14.89
N GLN A 618 -11.12 21.60 15.59
CA GLN A 618 -11.22 20.26 15.03
C GLN A 618 -12.60 19.64 15.30
N TYR A 619 -12.91 18.62 14.51
CA TYR A 619 -14.19 17.92 14.52
C TYR A 619 -13.94 16.42 14.61
N VAL A 620 -14.76 15.73 15.39
CA VAL A 620 -14.80 14.26 15.41
C VAL A 620 -16.24 13.81 15.55
N TRP A 621 -16.63 12.81 14.77
CA TRP A 621 -17.85 12.07 15.02
C TRP A 621 -17.58 10.94 16.01
N VAL A 622 -18.36 10.91 17.09
CA VAL A 622 -18.35 9.81 18.06
C VAL A 622 -19.52 8.90 17.72
N GLY A 623 -19.22 7.66 17.34
CA GLY A 623 -20.21 6.65 16.94
C GLY A 623 -21.08 6.12 18.09
N ALA A 624 -21.73 4.97 17.90
CA ALA A 624 -22.59 4.36 18.91
C ALA A 624 -21.76 3.58 19.94
N ASN A 625 -22.31 3.36 21.15
CA ASN A 625 -21.58 2.70 22.22
C ASN A 625 -21.27 1.23 21.87
N THR A 626 -20.01 0.90 21.63
CA THR A 626 -19.55 -0.48 21.34
C THR A 626 -19.12 -1.23 22.61
N SER A 627 -19.10 -0.56 23.77
CA SER A 627 -18.57 -1.13 25.02
C SER A 627 -19.52 -2.14 25.71
N SER A 628 -19.41 -3.40 25.30
CA SER A 628 -19.44 -4.51 26.26
C SER A 628 -18.14 -5.31 26.08
N GLY A 629 -17.24 -5.20 27.05
CA GLY A 629 -15.87 -5.69 26.94
C GLY A 629 -15.76 -7.16 26.49
N GLY A 630 -14.81 -7.37 25.57
CA GLY A 630 -14.31 -8.67 25.16
C GLY A 630 -14.41 -8.94 23.66
N GLY A 631 -13.33 -8.62 22.94
CA GLY A 631 -12.84 -9.33 21.76
C GLY A 631 -13.76 -9.49 20.54
N GLY A 632 -13.35 -8.82 19.45
CA GLY A 632 -13.57 -9.29 18.08
C GLY A 632 -14.99 -9.12 17.51
N GLY A 633 -15.09 -8.43 16.38
CA GLY A 633 -16.29 -8.43 15.55
C GLY A 633 -16.61 -7.06 15.01
N GLY A 634 -16.04 -6.75 13.83
CA GLY A 634 -16.42 -5.62 13.01
C GLY A 634 -17.90 -5.63 12.66
N VAL A 635 -18.51 -4.45 12.56
CA VAL A 635 -19.88 -4.28 12.07
C VAL A 635 -19.99 -2.99 11.25
N THR A 636 -20.07 -3.09 9.93
CA THR A 636 -20.76 -2.10 9.10
C THR A 636 -22.25 -2.47 8.96
N PRO A 637 -23.16 -1.57 8.55
CA PRO A 637 -24.17 -0.97 9.42
C PRO A 637 -25.62 -1.47 9.23
N VAL A 638 -26.41 -1.33 10.31
CA VAL A 638 -27.88 -1.23 10.41
C VAL A 638 -28.72 -2.17 9.53
N ASN A 639 -28.91 -3.39 10.00
CA ASN A 639 -30.18 -4.13 9.98
C ASN A 639 -30.21 -5.02 11.24
N ALA A 640 -31.40 -5.35 11.76
CA ALA A 640 -31.56 -6.02 13.05
C ALA A 640 -30.58 -7.21 13.23
N SER A 641 -29.81 -7.23 14.32
CA SER A 641 -28.77 -8.24 14.50
C SER A 641 -29.40 -9.61 14.76
N ILE A 642 -29.12 -10.57 13.86
CA ILE A 642 -29.56 -11.96 13.98
C ILE A 642 -28.46 -12.76 14.68
N SER A 643 -28.79 -13.47 15.74
CA SER A 643 -27.89 -14.41 16.42
C SER A 643 -28.47 -15.82 16.46
N ILE A 644 -27.59 -16.81 16.32
CA ILE A 644 -27.91 -18.23 16.31
C ILE A 644 -27.25 -18.84 17.54
N LEU A 645 -28.04 -19.49 18.41
CA LEU A 645 -27.57 -20.01 19.68
C LEU A 645 -27.93 -21.50 19.85
N PRO A 646 -26.97 -22.39 20.15
CA PRO A 646 -25.55 -22.09 20.39
C PRO A 646 -24.82 -21.66 19.11
N GLU A 647 -23.70 -20.95 19.27
CA GLU A 647 -22.89 -20.36 18.19
C GLU A 647 -22.33 -21.41 17.22
N ASN A 648 -22.08 -22.62 17.73
CA ASN A 648 -21.69 -23.79 16.95
C ASN A 648 -22.71 -24.92 17.19
N PRO A 649 -23.90 -24.84 16.60
CA PRO A 649 -24.94 -25.82 16.82
C PRO A 649 -24.57 -27.15 16.14
N THR A 650 -24.93 -28.25 16.79
CA THR A 650 -24.85 -29.61 16.26
C THR A 650 -26.24 -30.11 15.87
N GLN A 651 -26.35 -31.20 15.10
CA GLN A 651 -27.65 -31.82 14.77
C GLN A 651 -28.45 -32.20 16.03
N GLU A 652 -27.77 -32.39 17.17
CA GLU A 652 -28.38 -32.74 18.45
C GLU A 652 -28.92 -31.52 19.22
N ASP A 653 -28.60 -30.30 18.79
CA ASP A 653 -28.95 -29.07 19.50
C ASP A 653 -30.33 -28.52 19.13
N THR A 654 -31.01 -27.95 20.12
CA THR A 654 -32.13 -27.04 19.86
C THR A 654 -31.59 -25.63 19.67
N ILE A 655 -31.80 -25.10 18.47
CA ILE A 655 -31.17 -23.87 17.98
C ILE A 655 -32.13 -22.72 18.16
N ASN A 656 -31.68 -21.62 18.75
CA ASN A 656 -32.46 -20.40 18.87
C ASN A 656 -31.95 -19.40 17.83
N VAL A 657 -32.82 -18.98 16.91
CA VAL A 657 -32.56 -17.82 16.06
C VAL A 657 -33.20 -16.62 16.74
N VAL A 658 -32.40 -15.60 17.07
CA VAL A 658 -32.80 -14.41 17.81
C VAL A 658 -32.54 -13.17 16.97
N ILE A 659 -33.57 -12.34 16.77
CA ILE A 659 -33.42 -11.02 16.14
C ILE A 659 -33.48 -9.98 17.24
N SER A 660 -32.42 -9.19 17.39
CA SER A 660 -32.34 -8.11 18.39
C SER A 660 -32.64 -6.75 17.77
N GLY A 661 -33.40 -5.91 18.48
CA GLY A 661 -33.81 -4.59 17.98
C GLY A 661 -35.00 -4.63 17.01
N ALA A 662 -35.80 -5.70 17.04
CA ALA A 662 -36.95 -5.87 16.15
C ALA A 662 -38.04 -4.83 16.45
N THR A 663 -38.45 -4.08 15.41
CA THR A 663 -39.51 -3.05 15.50
C THR A 663 -40.88 -3.54 15.01
N GLN A 664 -40.94 -4.74 14.44
CA GLN A 664 -42.15 -5.38 13.91
C GLN A 664 -42.10 -6.92 14.05
N GLU A 665 -43.23 -7.60 13.82
CA GLU A 665 -43.29 -9.08 13.77
C GLU A 665 -42.63 -9.61 12.49
N ALA A 666 -42.11 -10.84 12.54
CA ALA A 666 -41.49 -11.52 11.40
C ALA A 666 -41.76 -13.02 11.41
N MET A 667 -41.56 -13.63 10.23
CA MET A 667 -41.57 -15.07 9.98
C MET A 667 -40.16 -15.51 9.58
N LEU A 668 -39.76 -16.69 10.01
CA LEU A 668 -38.57 -17.38 9.50
C LEU A 668 -38.97 -18.13 8.24
N HIS A 669 -38.37 -17.77 7.10
CA HIS A 669 -38.57 -18.47 5.83
C HIS A 669 -37.36 -19.38 5.58
N TRP A 670 -37.54 -20.69 5.66
CA TRP A 670 -36.40 -21.61 5.74
C TRP A 670 -36.60 -22.95 5.03
N GLY A 671 -35.48 -23.61 4.75
CA GLY A 671 -35.37 -24.93 4.15
C GLY A 671 -34.17 -25.71 4.69
N THR A 672 -34.15 -27.01 4.45
CA THR A 672 -33.05 -27.91 4.86
C THR A 672 -32.31 -28.40 3.64
N ASN A 673 -30.99 -28.56 3.73
CA ASN A 673 -30.12 -28.99 2.63
C ASN A 673 -30.33 -28.15 1.35
N ASN A 674 -29.58 -28.47 0.30
CA ASN A 674 -29.75 -27.85 -1.00
C ASN A 674 -29.33 -28.82 -2.10
N SER A 675 -30.03 -28.73 -3.24
CA SER A 675 -29.60 -29.35 -4.50
C SER A 675 -29.47 -28.25 -5.55
N GLY A 676 -28.28 -27.65 -5.65
CA GLY A 676 -28.09 -26.38 -6.35
C GLY A 676 -28.80 -25.23 -5.62
N ASN A 677 -29.49 -24.35 -6.35
CA ASN A 677 -30.19 -23.18 -5.78
C ASN A 677 -31.63 -23.47 -5.31
N VAL A 678 -31.96 -24.73 -5.02
CA VAL A 678 -33.30 -25.14 -4.59
C VAL A 678 -33.18 -25.81 -3.22
N TRP A 679 -33.80 -25.20 -2.21
CA TRP A 679 -33.89 -25.80 -0.87
C TRP A 679 -34.71 -27.09 -0.89
N GLU A 680 -34.43 -28.02 0.02
CA GLU A 680 -35.35 -29.12 0.27
C GLU A 680 -36.38 -28.72 1.34
N THR A 681 -37.60 -29.24 1.20
CA THR A 681 -38.64 -28.99 2.22
C THR A 681 -38.27 -29.68 3.51
N PRO A 682 -38.18 -28.95 4.64
CA PRO A 682 -37.97 -29.57 5.94
C PRO A 682 -39.10 -30.55 6.23
N ASN A 683 -38.76 -31.73 6.73
CA ASN A 683 -39.74 -32.72 7.16
C ASN A 683 -40.61 -32.12 8.28
N GLU A 684 -41.92 -32.40 8.27
CA GLU A 684 -42.88 -31.89 9.25
C GLU A 684 -42.47 -32.19 10.70
N VAL A 685 -41.65 -33.21 10.94
CA VAL A 685 -41.08 -33.51 12.27
C VAL A 685 -40.24 -32.37 12.85
N TYR A 686 -39.62 -31.54 12.01
CA TYR A 686 -38.78 -30.41 12.43
C TYR A 686 -39.54 -29.08 12.51
N TRP A 687 -40.84 -29.05 12.21
CA TRP A 687 -41.59 -27.80 12.09
C TRP A 687 -41.95 -27.21 13.46
N PRO A 688 -41.58 -25.94 13.72
CA PRO A 688 -42.13 -25.18 14.83
C PRO A 688 -43.66 -25.08 14.77
N GLU A 689 -44.31 -24.85 15.91
CA GLU A 689 -45.77 -24.73 15.97
C GLU A 689 -46.27 -23.59 15.05
N ASN A 690 -47.36 -23.84 14.30
CA ASN A 690 -47.92 -22.95 13.28
C ASN A 690 -47.04 -22.70 12.04
N THR A 691 -46.07 -23.57 11.76
CA THR A 691 -45.35 -23.56 10.48
C THR A 691 -46.26 -23.96 9.32
N THR A 692 -46.11 -23.29 8.18
CA THR A 692 -46.85 -23.60 6.95
C THR A 692 -45.93 -23.66 5.73
N LEU A 693 -46.30 -24.45 4.71
CA LEU A 693 -45.61 -24.41 3.42
C LEU A 693 -45.74 -23.01 2.81
N PHE A 694 -44.61 -22.44 2.40
CA PHE A 694 -44.64 -21.18 1.66
C PHE A 694 -45.40 -21.37 0.34
N ASN A 695 -46.31 -20.44 0.04
CA ASN A 695 -47.26 -20.51 -1.09
C ASN A 695 -48.10 -21.80 -1.19
N GLY A 696 -48.16 -22.61 -0.13
CA GLY A 696 -48.93 -23.86 -0.08
C GLY A 696 -48.34 -25.04 -0.85
N SER A 697 -47.13 -24.92 -1.41
CA SER A 697 -46.49 -25.97 -2.22
C SER A 697 -45.03 -26.28 -1.88
N GLY A 698 -44.34 -25.44 -1.10
CA GLY A 698 -42.89 -25.57 -0.88
C GLY A 698 -42.06 -25.07 -2.08
N PRO A 699 -40.71 -25.19 -2.04
CA PRO A 699 -39.97 -26.06 -1.13
C PRO A 699 -39.73 -25.49 0.27
N ALA A 700 -39.73 -24.17 0.46
CA ALA A 700 -39.53 -23.55 1.77
C ALA A 700 -40.78 -23.62 2.66
N VAL A 701 -40.59 -23.45 3.97
CA VAL A 701 -41.65 -23.28 4.97
C VAL A 701 -41.51 -21.94 5.68
N GLU A 702 -42.61 -21.42 6.21
CA GLU A 702 -42.63 -20.23 7.04
C GLU A 702 -43.05 -20.56 8.46
N SER A 703 -42.21 -20.18 9.42
CA SER A 703 -42.43 -20.42 10.85
C SER A 703 -42.46 -19.10 11.63
N PRO A 704 -43.46 -18.83 12.47
CA PRO A 704 -43.57 -17.55 13.16
C PRO A 704 -42.55 -17.39 14.29
N PHE A 705 -41.93 -16.21 14.38
CA PHE A 705 -41.15 -15.85 15.55
C PHE A 705 -42.05 -15.52 16.76
N SER A 706 -41.54 -15.76 17.97
CA SER A 706 -42.13 -15.25 19.21
C SER A 706 -41.56 -13.88 19.54
N PHE A 707 -42.41 -12.85 19.62
CA PHE A 707 -41.99 -11.49 19.97
C PHE A 707 -42.01 -11.22 21.48
N ASN A 708 -40.89 -10.68 22.00
CA ASN A 708 -40.80 -10.14 23.34
C ASN A 708 -40.69 -8.61 23.30
N ALA A 709 -41.79 -7.94 23.70
CA ALA A 709 -41.92 -6.49 23.63
C ALA A 709 -41.01 -5.73 24.62
N ASP A 710 -40.58 -6.35 25.71
CA ASP A 710 -39.78 -5.68 26.76
C ASP A 710 -38.29 -5.56 26.38
N SER A 711 -37.80 -6.46 25.51
CA SER A 711 -36.43 -6.49 25.01
C SER A 711 -36.31 -6.18 23.52
N ALA A 712 -37.43 -5.94 22.82
CA ALA A 712 -37.48 -5.79 21.37
C ALA A 712 -36.77 -6.95 20.63
N THR A 713 -37.03 -8.18 21.07
CA THR A 713 -36.39 -9.39 20.51
C THR A 713 -37.43 -10.34 19.93
N LEU A 714 -37.18 -10.84 18.72
CA LEU A 714 -37.89 -11.98 18.15
C LEU A 714 -37.06 -13.23 18.37
N THR A 715 -37.70 -14.35 18.73
CA THR A 715 -36.99 -15.63 18.90
C THR A 715 -37.79 -16.79 18.35
N ILE A 716 -37.11 -17.71 17.65
CA ILE A 716 -37.67 -18.99 17.21
C ILE A 716 -36.71 -20.13 17.53
N LYS A 717 -37.26 -21.31 17.81
CA LYS A 717 -36.51 -22.53 18.08
C LYS A 717 -36.61 -23.50 16.91
N LEU A 718 -35.47 -24.01 16.46
CA LEU A 718 -35.33 -25.04 15.43
C LEU A 718 -34.61 -26.27 16.00
N GLY A 719 -34.80 -27.42 15.35
CA GLY A 719 -34.16 -28.67 15.73
C GLY A 719 -34.68 -29.30 17.05
N PRO A 720 -34.02 -30.35 17.55
CA PRO A 720 -32.82 -30.97 16.99
C PRO A 720 -33.08 -31.61 15.62
N PHE A 721 -32.06 -31.55 14.75
CA PHE A 721 -32.09 -32.01 13.37
C PHE A 721 -31.46 -33.41 13.24
N ASN A 722 -31.88 -34.32 14.11
CA ASN A 722 -31.30 -35.65 14.30
C ASN A 722 -32.30 -36.80 14.01
N ASP A 723 -33.36 -36.55 13.24
CA ASP A 723 -34.38 -37.54 12.91
C ASP A 723 -34.05 -38.27 11.60
N ASP A 724 -34.10 -39.61 11.65
CA ASP A 724 -33.85 -40.48 10.49
C ASP A 724 -34.82 -40.24 9.31
N ALA A 725 -35.94 -39.55 9.52
CA ALA A 725 -36.91 -39.22 8.48
C ALA A 725 -36.38 -38.21 7.44
N GLN A 726 -35.38 -37.40 7.78
CA GLN A 726 -34.63 -36.56 6.86
C GLN A 726 -33.29 -36.20 7.50
N GLN A 727 -32.20 -36.63 6.87
CA GLN A 727 -30.85 -36.19 7.24
C GLN A 727 -30.68 -34.72 6.87
N VAL A 728 -30.21 -33.90 7.80
CA VAL A 728 -30.05 -32.46 7.62
C VAL A 728 -28.62 -32.06 7.92
N ASP A 729 -27.86 -31.80 6.87
CA ASP A 729 -26.47 -31.36 6.98
C ASP A 729 -26.41 -29.85 7.24
N ARG A 730 -27.39 -29.11 6.70
CA ARG A 730 -27.50 -27.65 6.86
C ARG A 730 -28.93 -27.12 6.84
N VAL A 731 -29.14 -25.95 7.44
CA VAL A 731 -30.39 -25.17 7.37
C VAL A 731 -30.11 -23.81 6.75
N ASN A 732 -30.87 -23.45 5.71
CA ASN A 732 -30.82 -22.13 5.08
C ASN A 732 -32.10 -21.36 5.42
N PHE A 733 -31.98 -20.06 5.72
CA PHE A 733 -33.15 -19.23 6.02
C PHE A 733 -32.97 -17.75 5.67
N VAL A 734 -34.09 -17.05 5.53
CA VAL A 734 -34.20 -15.59 5.42
C VAL A 734 -35.31 -15.09 6.35
N ILE A 735 -35.33 -13.80 6.65
CA ILE A 735 -36.37 -13.21 7.49
C ILE A 735 -37.41 -12.53 6.60
N HIS A 736 -38.68 -12.86 6.82
CA HIS A 736 -39.81 -12.22 6.15
C HIS A 736 -40.61 -11.39 7.16
N TYR A 737 -40.61 -10.07 7.00
CA TYR A 737 -41.26 -9.16 7.94
C TYR A 737 -42.75 -8.95 7.62
N ALA A 738 -43.53 -8.51 8.62
CA ALA A 738 -44.97 -8.29 8.49
C ALA A 738 -45.38 -7.23 7.44
N ASP A 739 -44.46 -6.38 6.99
CA ASP A 739 -44.65 -5.40 5.92
C ASP A 739 -44.32 -5.94 4.51
N ASP A 740 -44.09 -7.25 4.39
CA ASP A 740 -43.75 -7.98 3.15
C ASP A 740 -42.30 -7.73 2.66
N SER A 741 -41.46 -7.08 3.47
CA SER A 741 -40.02 -6.95 3.20
C SER A 741 -39.22 -8.18 3.63
N TRP A 742 -38.07 -8.38 2.98
CA TRP A 742 -37.22 -9.57 3.16
C TRP A 742 -35.80 -9.15 3.56
N ASP A 743 -35.22 -9.88 4.49
CA ASP A 743 -33.80 -9.80 4.85
C ASP A 743 -33.13 -11.14 4.55
N ASN A 744 -32.31 -11.10 3.50
CA ASN A 744 -31.56 -12.20 2.95
C ASN A 744 -30.05 -11.93 3.04
N ASN A 745 -29.56 -11.40 4.17
CA ASN A 745 -28.13 -11.23 4.46
C ASN A 745 -27.32 -10.67 3.27
N SER A 746 -27.77 -9.51 2.75
CA SER A 746 -27.11 -8.82 1.62
C SER A 746 -26.99 -9.65 0.32
N GLY A 747 -27.92 -10.58 0.08
CA GLY A 747 -27.98 -11.40 -1.14
C GLY A 747 -27.67 -12.89 -0.94
N ASN A 748 -27.31 -13.32 0.27
CA ASN A 748 -27.00 -14.70 0.63
C ASN A 748 -28.00 -15.21 1.69
N ASP A 749 -28.46 -16.47 1.66
CA ASP A 749 -29.31 -16.96 2.75
C ASP A 749 -28.49 -17.10 4.05
N TYR A 750 -29.10 -16.93 5.23
CA TYR A 750 -28.46 -17.28 6.50
C TYR A 750 -28.31 -18.80 6.61
N LEU A 751 -27.17 -19.26 7.13
CA LEU A 751 -26.79 -20.68 7.14
C LEU A 751 -26.51 -21.19 8.56
N ILE A 752 -26.99 -22.40 8.86
CA ILE A 752 -26.59 -23.21 10.01
C ILE A 752 -25.98 -24.52 9.50
N ASN A 753 -24.75 -24.82 9.88
CA ASN A 753 -24.02 -26.04 9.50
C ASN A 753 -23.72 -26.91 10.74
N PHE A 754 -23.68 -28.24 10.60
CA PHE A 754 -23.64 -29.16 11.74
C PHE A 754 -22.35 -30.01 11.92
N GLY A 755 -21.19 -29.62 11.35
CA GLY A 755 -19.85 -30.16 11.72
C GLY A 755 -18.72 -29.81 10.71
N THR A 756 -17.41 -29.82 11.00
CA THR A 756 -16.59 -29.85 12.25
C THR A 756 -15.24 -29.15 11.99
N ASP A 757 -14.96 -27.99 12.60
CA ASP A 757 -13.63 -27.35 12.59
C ASP A 757 -13.40 -26.54 13.87
N SER A 758 -12.22 -26.65 14.51
CA SER A 758 -11.88 -25.91 15.74
C SER A 758 -10.41 -25.48 15.81
N GLY A 759 -10.16 -24.17 15.54
CA GLY A 759 -9.11 -23.24 16.05
C GLY A 759 -7.61 -23.61 15.92
N GLU A 760 -6.65 -22.73 15.63
CA GLU A 760 -6.52 -21.27 15.50
C GLU A 760 -5.21 -21.00 14.71
N GLY A 761 -5.20 -20.00 13.82
CA GLY A 761 -3.98 -19.49 13.16
C GLY A 761 -4.32 -18.63 11.94
N ASN A 762 -4.19 -17.32 12.09
CA ASN A 762 -4.57 -16.29 11.11
C ASN A 762 -3.69 -16.30 9.85
N GLY A 763 -4.30 -16.24 8.66
CA GLY A 763 -3.61 -15.93 7.40
C GLY A 763 -4.23 -16.55 6.14
N GLY A 764 -5.08 -15.79 5.43
CA GLY A 764 -5.23 -15.85 3.97
C GLY A 764 -6.13 -16.93 3.36
N ASN A 765 -7.37 -16.52 3.06
CA ASN A 765 -8.22 -16.85 1.90
C ASN A 765 -8.32 -18.32 1.40
N GLY A 766 -9.54 -18.86 1.40
CA GLY A 766 -9.90 -20.03 0.58
C GLY A 766 -11.30 -20.57 0.86
N GLY A 767 -12.21 -20.44 -0.12
CA GLY A 767 -13.51 -21.11 -0.12
C GLY A 767 -13.42 -22.58 -0.56
N GLY A 768 -14.53 -23.30 -0.38
CA GLY A 768 -14.78 -24.60 -1.02
C GLY A 768 -14.82 -25.79 -0.06
N GLU A 769 -16.02 -26.26 0.30
CA GLU A 769 -16.17 -27.66 0.73
C GLU A 769 -15.99 -28.55 -0.52
N GLY A 770 -14.77 -29.08 -0.71
CA GLY A 770 -14.42 -30.04 -1.74
C GLY A 770 -13.23 -30.88 -1.28
N GLU A 771 -13.50 -32.13 -0.91
CA GLU A 771 -12.57 -33.24 -0.64
C GLU A 771 -11.47 -33.00 0.43
N SER A 772 -11.59 -33.64 1.60
CA SER A 772 -10.59 -33.51 2.68
C SER A 772 -9.39 -34.43 2.44
N HIS A 773 -8.20 -33.87 2.24
CA HIS A 773 -6.91 -34.57 2.38
C HIS A 773 -6.46 -34.65 3.85
N ASN A 774 -5.52 -35.54 4.17
CA ASN A 774 -4.96 -35.67 5.53
C ASN A 774 -3.72 -34.80 5.78
N PHE A 775 -3.19 -34.13 4.76
CA PHE A 775 -1.98 -33.33 4.89
C PHE A 775 -2.15 -32.15 5.86
N VAL A 776 -1.13 -31.91 6.69
CA VAL A 776 -1.10 -30.85 7.72
C VAL A 776 -0.01 -29.84 7.37
N MET A 777 -0.38 -28.58 7.15
CA MET A 777 0.56 -27.49 6.84
C MET A 777 1.14 -26.86 8.12
N ASP A 778 2.05 -27.53 8.83
CA ASP A 778 2.66 -27.09 10.09
C ASP A 778 4.13 -26.61 9.99
N GLY A 779 4.70 -26.60 8.78
CA GLY A 779 6.07 -26.27 8.47
C GLY A 779 7.06 -27.44 8.66
N ASN A 780 6.58 -28.67 8.82
CA ASN A 780 7.38 -29.91 8.86
C ASN A 780 6.89 -30.90 7.79
N LEU A 781 7.75 -31.84 7.37
CA LEU A 781 7.34 -32.84 6.39
C LEU A 781 6.18 -33.71 6.91
N ASP A 782 5.14 -33.82 6.09
CA ASP A 782 3.97 -34.64 6.38
C ASP A 782 4.29 -36.15 6.44
N ASP A 783 3.51 -36.89 7.24
CA ASP A 783 3.69 -38.33 7.46
C ASP A 783 3.37 -39.11 6.18
N GLY A 784 4.40 -39.41 5.38
CA GLY A 784 4.27 -40.11 4.10
C GLY A 784 4.96 -39.39 2.94
N ALA A 785 5.42 -38.15 3.14
CA ALA A 785 6.21 -37.43 2.17
C ALA A 785 7.50 -38.19 1.81
N VAL A 786 7.70 -38.42 0.52
CA VAL A 786 8.88 -39.13 -0.02
C VAL A 786 9.77 -38.13 -0.75
N ASN A 787 11.07 -38.16 -0.45
CA ASN A 787 12.07 -37.42 -1.23
C ASN A 787 12.25 -38.10 -2.60
N LEU A 788 11.79 -37.44 -3.67
CA LEU A 788 11.80 -38.00 -5.02
C LEU A 788 12.99 -37.50 -5.86
N VAL A 789 13.41 -36.26 -5.62
CA VAL A 789 14.46 -35.59 -6.38
C VAL A 789 15.30 -34.72 -5.46
N SER A 790 16.61 -34.85 -5.59
CA SER A 790 17.58 -34.01 -4.89
C SER A 790 18.59 -33.43 -5.87
N ASN A 791 19.05 -32.21 -5.59
CA ASN A 791 20.28 -31.67 -6.15
C ASN A 791 21.00 -30.84 -5.07
N ASP A 792 22.21 -31.24 -4.70
CA ASP A 792 22.90 -30.75 -3.49
C ASP A 792 21.99 -30.81 -2.24
N ASP A 793 21.81 -29.69 -1.54
CA ASP A 793 20.96 -29.58 -0.35
C ASP A 793 19.50 -29.20 -0.68
N LEU A 794 19.11 -29.22 -1.97
CA LEU A 794 17.75 -28.93 -2.43
C LEU A 794 16.99 -30.22 -2.68
N ASN A 795 15.97 -30.49 -1.86
CA ASN A 795 15.17 -31.71 -1.96
C ASN A 795 13.71 -31.39 -2.29
N LEU A 796 13.14 -32.17 -3.20
CA LEU A 796 11.71 -32.20 -3.49
C LEU A 796 11.08 -33.41 -2.82
N TYR A 797 10.27 -33.12 -1.81
CA TYR A 797 9.42 -34.08 -1.14
C TYR A 797 8.01 -34.02 -1.74
N LEU A 798 7.38 -35.18 -1.86
CA LEU A 798 6.04 -35.29 -2.42
C LEU A 798 5.22 -36.34 -1.68
N ASN A 799 3.92 -36.10 -1.57
CA ASN A 799 2.92 -37.12 -1.25
C ASN A 799 1.69 -36.91 -2.14
N TRP A 800 0.95 -37.98 -2.41
CA TRP A 800 -0.20 -37.97 -3.31
C TRP A 800 -1.42 -38.60 -2.64
N GLU A 801 -2.46 -37.80 -2.43
CA GLU A 801 -3.78 -38.22 -1.98
C GLU A 801 -4.81 -37.68 -2.98
N GLU A 802 -5.01 -38.39 -4.09
CA GLU A 802 -5.89 -37.98 -5.20
C GLU A 802 -7.20 -37.30 -4.72
N PRO A 803 -7.50 -36.07 -5.18
CA PRO A 803 -6.81 -35.27 -6.22
C PRO A 803 -5.66 -34.39 -5.72
N PHE A 804 -5.31 -34.45 -4.44
CA PHE A 804 -4.37 -33.54 -3.79
C PHE A 804 -2.91 -33.96 -3.92
N LEU A 805 -2.11 -33.01 -4.39
CA LEU A 805 -0.66 -33.10 -4.42
C LEU A 805 -0.05 -32.32 -3.25
N TYR A 806 0.64 -33.04 -2.36
CA TYR A 806 1.54 -32.44 -1.38
C TYR A 806 2.94 -32.28 -1.98
N VAL A 807 3.52 -31.09 -1.86
CA VAL A 807 4.92 -30.81 -2.19
C VAL A 807 5.62 -30.10 -1.05
N ALA A 808 6.90 -30.41 -0.85
CA ALA A 808 7.72 -29.66 0.10
C ALA A 808 9.19 -29.58 -0.31
N THR A 809 9.88 -28.58 0.22
CA THR A 809 11.33 -28.40 0.13
C THR A 809 11.87 -27.72 1.39
N GLU A 810 13.18 -27.70 1.59
CA GLU A 810 13.79 -26.94 2.68
C GLU A 810 13.38 -25.46 2.61
N SER A 811 12.93 -24.90 3.74
CA SER A 811 12.46 -23.51 3.78
C SER A 811 13.57 -22.52 3.40
N ALA A 812 13.17 -21.39 2.81
CA ALA A 812 14.04 -20.25 2.60
C ALA A 812 14.47 -19.60 3.92
N ASN A 813 13.72 -19.81 5.02
CA ASN A 813 14.03 -19.28 6.34
C ASN A 813 15.40 -19.73 6.85
N GLY A 814 16.31 -18.77 7.10
CA GLY A 814 17.69 -19.07 7.50
C GLY A 814 18.57 -19.67 6.39
N GLY A 815 18.03 -19.82 5.17
CA GLY A 815 18.75 -20.18 3.95
C GLY A 815 19.39 -18.97 3.25
N ALA A 816 19.94 -19.17 2.06
CA ALA A 816 20.63 -18.14 1.27
C ALA A 816 19.88 -17.71 -0.01
N TYR A 817 18.76 -18.38 -0.32
CA TYR A 817 18.06 -18.29 -1.60
C TYR A 817 16.56 -18.34 -1.40
N ASP A 818 15.82 -17.63 -2.25
CA ASP A 818 14.38 -17.81 -2.38
C ASP A 818 14.10 -19.17 -3.00
N LYS A 819 12.99 -19.81 -2.63
CA LYS A 819 12.63 -21.17 -3.06
C LYS A 819 11.32 -21.14 -3.81
N PHE A 820 11.27 -21.86 -4.92
CA PHE A 820 10.08 -22.00 -5.76
C PHE A 820 9.88 -23.47 -6.10
N ILE A 821 8.70 -24.03 -5.85
CA ILE A 821 8.29 -25.35 -6.33
C ILE A 821 7.28 -25.12 -7.46
N PHE A 822 7.61 -25.58 -8.66
CA PHE A 822 6.79 -25.42 -9.86
C PHE A 822 6.00 -26.69 -10.15
N VAL A 823 4.72 -26.53 -10.49
CA VAL A 823 3.81 -27.58 -10.93
C VAL A 823 3.38 -27.28 -12.37
N ALA A 824 3.72 -28.17 -13.31
CA ALA A 824 3.56 -27.94 -14.74
C ALA A 824 2.95 -29.15 -15.48
N ASP A 825 2.47 -28.93 -16.70
CA ASP A 825 1.94 -29.96 -17.62
C ASP A 825 2.97 -30.47 -18.63
N GLY A 826 4.23 -30.00 -18.54
CA GLY A 826 5.31 -30.37 -19.46
C GLY A 826 5.38 -29.56 -20.77
N SER A 827 4.73 -28.38 -20.84
CA SER A 827 4.87 -27.43 -21.95
C SER A 827 6.34 -27.07 -22.24
N GLU A 828 6.77 -27.11 -23.50
CA GLU A 828 8.11 -26.67 -23.93
C GLU A 828 8.23 -25.14 -24.06
N THR A 829 7.14 -24.39 -23.83
CA THR A 829 7.13 -22.93 -23.96
C THR A 829 7.82 -22.28 -22.76
N LEU A 830 8.82 -21.42 -22.99
CA LEU A 830 9.50 -20.71 -21.91
C LEU A 830 8.82 -19.38 -21.59
N THR A 831 8.59 -19.13 -20.30
CA THR A 831 8.14 -17.85 -19.71
C THR A 831 9.24 -17.28 -18.80
N GLY A 832 9.11 -16.02 -18.37
CA GLY A 832 10.05 -15.44 -17.41
C GLY A 832 9.99 -16.14 -16.05
N SER A 833 11.13 -16.29 -15.37
CA SER A 833 11.15 -16.78 -13.98
C SER A 833 10.27 -15.88 -13.08
N PRO A 834 9.56 -16.45 -12.09
CA PRO A 834 8.66 -15.69 -11.21
C PRO A 834 9.43 -14.66 -10.36
N TRP A 835 8.72 -13.71 -9.74
CA TRP A 835 9.29 -12.69 -8.85
C TRP A 835 10.50 -11.95 -9.43
N ALA A 836 10.43 -11.62 -10.73
CA ALA A 836 11.47 -10.92 -11.48
C ALA A 836 12.87 -11.56 -11.36
N LYS A 837 12.97 -12.87 -11.11
CA LYS A 837 14.25 -13.57 -11.11
C LYS A 837 14.82 -13.68 -12.53
N SER A 838 16.13 -13.84 -12.66
CA SER A 838 16.73 -13.97 -14.00
C SER A 838 16.37 -15.34 -14.61
N GLY A 839 16.62 -15.46 -15.91
CA GLY A 839 16.36 -16.70 -16.65
C GLY A 839 14.89 -16.86 -17.04
N GLN A 840 14.61 -18.02 -17.61
CA GLN A 840 13.29 -18.42 -18.08
C GLN A 840 12.95 -19.81 -17.53
N ILE A 841 11.67 -20.11 -17.42
CA ILE A 841 11.19 -21.43 -16.99
C ILE A 841 10.13 -21.93 -17.96
N ALA A 842 10.09 -23.24 -18.20
CA ALA A 842 8.98 -23.86 -18.89
C ALA A 842 7.65 -23.48 -18.24
N GLU A 843 6.65 -23.20 -19.07
CA GLU A 843 5.33 -22.77 -18.65
C GLU A 843 4.76 -23.74 -17.60
N TRP A 844 4.34 -23.17 -16.48
CA TRP A 844 3.84 -23.86 -15.30
C TRP A 844 2.35 -23.52 -15.11
N LYS A 845 1.63 -24.34 -14.34
CA LYS A 845 0.23 -24.11 -13.97
C LYS A 845 0.13 -23.34 -12.67
N ALA A 846 0.83 -23.82 -11.66
CA ALA A 846 0.96 -23.15 -10.37
C ALA A 846 2.40 -23.25 -9.86
N PHE A 847 2.80 -22.32 -8.97
CA PHE A 847 4.02 -22.49 -8.18
C PHE A 847 3.82 -22.08 -6.73
N LEU A 848 4.54 -22.74 -5.84
CA LEU A 848 4.66 -22.39 -4.43
C LEU A 848 5.98 -21.67 -4.20
N ALA A 849 5.97 -20.48 -3.60
CA ALA A 849 7.18 -19.72 -3.34
C ALA A 849 7.41 -19.46 -1.85
N ASN A 850 8.69 -19.32 -1.47
CA ASN A 850 9.13 -18.90 -0.15
C ASN A 850 10.33 -17.95 -0.25
N GLU A 851 10.17 -16.73 0.26
CA GLU A 851 11.17 -15.67 0.22
C GLU A 851 12.16 -15.80 1.39
N GLN A 852 13.45 -15.67 1.14
CA GLN A 852 14.48 -15.77 2.17
C GLN A 852 14.45 -14.60 3.16
N GLY A 853 14.16 -13.39 2.69
CA GLY A 853 14.36 -12.15 3.46
C GLY A 853 13.42 -12.00 4.66
N ASN A 854 12.15 -12.39 4.49
CA ASN A 854 11.07 -12.25 5.47
C ASN A 854 10.32 -13.57 5.74
N ASN A 855 10.74 -14.67 5.11
CA ASN A 855 10.07 -15.97 5.12
C ASN A 855 8.64 -15.97 4.55
N TYR A 856 8.26 -14.99 3.74
CA TYR A 856 6.95 -14.95 3.09
C TYR A 856 6.74 -16.18 2.20
N GLN A 857 5.55 -16.77 2.19
CA GLN A 857 5.20 -17.92 1.36
C GLN A 857 3.78 -17.84 0.80
N SER A 858 3.58 -18.28 -0.44
CA SER A 858 2.25 -18.39 -1.06
C SER A 858 2.29 -19.24 -2.33
N TRP A 859 1.13 -19.82 -2.70
CA TRP A 859 0.85 -20.33 -4.04
C TRP A 859 0.51 -19.18 -5.01
N TYR A 860 0.83 -19.38 -6.29
CA TYR A 860 0.58 -18.46 -7.39
C TYR A 860 0.04 -19.17 -8.63
N ASP A 861 -0.74 -18.42 -9.42
CA ASP A 861 -1.59 -18.81 -10.55
C ASP A 861 -2.44 -20.07 -10.34
N GLN A 862 -2.74 -20.37 -9.07
CA GLN A 862 -3.65 -21.44 -8.71
C GLN A 862 -5.12 -21.08 -8.98
N THR A 863 -5.87 -22.07 -9.41
CA THR A 863 -7.33 -22.09 -9.53
C THR A 863 -7.96 -23.10 -8.58
N GLY A 864 -7.16 -24.04 -8.06
CA GLY A 864 -7.57 -25.07 -7.11
C GLY A 864 -7.51 -24.70 -5.63
N THR A 865 -8.14 -25.51 -4.79
CA THR A 865 -7.97 -25.47 -3.33
C THR A 865 -6.49 -25.68 -2.97
N VAL A 866 -5.92 -24.73 -2.23
CA VAL A 866 -4.51 -24.76 -1.81
C VAL A 866 -4.32 -24.48 -0.33
N SER A 867 -3.21 -24.96 0.21
CA SER A 867 -2.69 -24.54 1.51
C SER A 867 -1.16 -24.55 1.49
N SER A 868 -0.53 -23.75 2.33
CA SER A 868 0.94 -23.72 2.46
C SER A 868 1.42 -23.19 3.80
N ASN A 869 2.57 -23.66 4.26
CA ASN A 869 3.26 -23.13 5.43
C ASN A 869 4.78 -23.24 5.27
N ALA A 870 5.53 -22.39 5.97
CA ALA A 870 6.98 -22.33 5.92
C ALA A 870 7.60 -22.34 7.32
N GLY A 871 8.03 -23.53 7.77
CA GLY A 871 8.73 -23.75 9.04
C GLY A 871 10.17 -24.21 8.80
N SER A 872 10.47 -25.46 9.15
CA SER A 872 11.73 -26.10 8.72
C SER A 872 11.70 -26.43 7.23
N TYR A 873 10.50 -26.67 6.70
CA TYR A 873 10.21 -26.93 5.31
C TYR A 873 9.20 -25.89 4.80
N LEU A 874 9.37 -25.47 3.56
CA LEU A 874 8.29 -24.92 2.77
C LEU A 874 7.46 -26.10 2.28
N GLU A 875 6.20 -26.13 2.66
CA GLU A 875 5.25 -27.15 2.22
C GLU A 875 3.98 -26.52 1.67
N GLY A 876 3.33 -27.23 0.76
CA GLY A 876 2.03 -26.86 0.26
C GLY A 876 1.27 -28.03 -0.33
N VAL A 877 -0.05 -27.86 -0.37
CA VAL A 877 -0.98 -28.77 -1.03
C VAL A 877 -1.74 -28.00 -2.09
N ILE A 878 -2.02 -28.68 -3.21
CA ILE A 878 -2.85 -28.18 -4.30
C ILE A 878 -3.76 -29.29 -4.84
N ASP A 879 -5.04 -28.97 -5.08
CA ASP A 879 -5.96 -29.81 -5.84
C ASP A 879 -5.59 -29.80 -7.33
N ILE A 880 -5.08 -30.93 -7.82
CA ILE A 880 -4.64 -31.07 -9.21
C ILE A 880 -5.81 -31.17 -10.19
N GLU A 881 -6.95 -31.74 -9.78
CA GLU A 881 -8.10 -31.86 -10.67
C GLU A 881 -8.67 -30.47 -10.98
N GLU A 882 -8.79 -29.62 -9.97
CA GLU A 882 -9.28 -28.25 -10.14
C GLU A 882 -8.27 -27.40 -10.92
N GLU A 883 -6.98 -27.49 -10.56
CA GLU A 883 -5.91 -26.72 -11.20
C GLU A 883 -5.74 -27.03 -12.69
N PHE A 884 -5.77 -28.32 -13.06
CA PHE A 884 -5.60 -28.74 -14.44
C PHE A 884 -6.94 -28.91 -15.18
N GLY A 885 -8.07 -28.73 -14.49
CA GLY A 885 -9.44 -29.00 -14.98
C GLY A 885 -9.78 -30.50 -15.16
N SER A 886 -8.80 -31.37 -14.92
CA SER A 886 -8.89 -32.84 -14.88
C SER A 886 -7.56 -33.38 -14.36
N ILE A 887 -7.54 -34.55 -13.72
CA ILE A 887 -6.28 -35.15 -13.26
C ILE A 887 -5.43 -35.62 -14.47
N PRO A 888 -4.23 -35.03 -14.71
CA PRO A 888 -3.40 -35.33 -15.88
C PRO A 888 -2.66 -36.66 -15.74
N GLU A 889 -2.30 -37.33 -16.85
CA GLU A 889 -1.58 -38.62 -16.80
C GLU A 889 -0.20 -38.56 -16.13
N SER A 890 0.44 -37.39 -16.15
CA SER A 890 1.68 -37.08 -15.43
C SER A 890 1.72 -35.62 -14.98
N ILE A 891 2.47 -35.33 -13.93
CA ILE A 891 2.68 -33.99 -13.38
C ILE A 891 4.18 -33.68 -13.43
N SER A 892 4.56 -32.54 -14.03
CA SER A 892 5.95 -32.11 -14.10
C SER A 892 6.28 -31.21 -12.92
N LEU A 893 7.33 -31.55 -12.16
CA LEU A 893 7.74 -30.82 -10.95
C LEU A 893 9.20 -30.37 -11.01
N ALA A 894 9.48 -29.14 -10.60
CA ALA A 894 10.85 -28.65 -10.43
C ALA A 894 10.93 -27.70 -9.24
N ILE A 895 12.11 -27.60 -8.63
CA ILE A 895 12.42 -26.59 -7.64
C ILE A 895 13.46 -25.65 -8.23
N GLY A 896 13.23 -24.35 -8.12
CA GLY A 896 14.24 -23.33 -8.36
C GLY A 896 14.63 -22.63 -7.06
N ALA A 897 15.93 -22.47 -6.83
CA ALA A 897 16.47 -21.66 -5.75
C ALA A 897 17.22 -20.47 -6.34
N TYR A 898 16.70 -19.27 -6.13
CA TYR A 898 17.19 -18.05 -6.78
C TYR A 898 17.84 -17.10 -5.77
N GLY A 899 18.73 -16.24 -6.26
CA GLY A 899 19.23 -15.12 -5.46
C GLY A 899 18.06 -14.24 -4.95
N THR A 900 18.14 -13.82 -3.69
CA THR A 900 17.05 -13.09 -3.00
C THR A 900 16.72 -11.75 -3.64
N ASN A 901 17.70 -11.05 -4.21
CA ASN A 901 17.44 -9.80 -4.92
C ASN A 901 16.67 -10.01 -6.23
N ASP A 902 16.00 -8.98 -6.71
CA ASP A 902 15.48 -8.92 -8.07
C ASP A 902 16.58 -9.18 -9.10
N ALA A 903 16.22 -9.82 -10.21
CA ALA A 903 17.15 -10.38 -11.20
C ALA A 903 18.16 -11.38 -10.59
N GLY A 904 17.89 -11.93 -9.41
CA GLY A 904 18.67 -12.99 -8.82
C GLY A 904 18.72 -14.21 -9.75
N SER A 905 19.93 -14.68 -10.03
CA SER A 905 20.13 -15.86 -10.88
C SER A 905 19.61 -17.14 -10.24
N LEU A 906 19.25 -18.10 -11.09
CA LEU A 906 19.00 -19.47 -10.67
C LEU A 906 20.31 -20.05 -10.12
N MET A 907 20.37 -20.23 -8.81
CA MET A 907 21.58 -20.68 -8.12
C MET A 907 21.63 -22.20 -8.03
N LEU A 908 20.48 -22.82 -7.74
CA LEU A 908 20.30 -24.26 -7.67
C LEU A 908 18.91 -24.63 -8.19
N GLN A 909 18.77 -25.82 -8.76
CA GLN A 909 17.48 -26.38 -9.13
C GLN A 909 17.44 -27.89 -8.86
N ALA A 910 16.26 -28.45 -8.63
CA ALA A 910 16.04 -29.89 -8.51
C ALA A 910 14.82 -30.29 -9.36
N PRO A 911 14.95 -31.17 -10.38
CA PRO A 911 16.17 -31.85 -10.84
C PRO A 911 17.28 -30.91 -11.31
N SER A 912 18.53 -31.39 -11.31
CA SER A 912 19.66 -30.62 -11.86
C SER A 912 19.45 -30.35 -13.34
N GLY A 913 19.51 -29.08 -13.73
CA GLY A 913 19.50 -28.62 -15.11
C GLY A 913 20.86 -28.65 -15.79
N ASP A 914 20.93 -28.06 -16.98
CA ASP A 914 22.10 -28.00 -17.86
C ASP A 914 23.06 -26.84 -17.52
N GLY A 915 22.64 -25.95 -16.61
CA GLY A 915 23.40 -24.81 -16.09
C GLY A 915 23.25 -23.51 -16.87
N ASN A 916 22.21 -23.36 -17.71
CA ASN A 916 21.98 -22.19 -18.56
C ASN A 916 21.10 -21.07 -17.92
N GLU A 917 20.89 -21.12 -16.61
CA GLU A 917 20.00 -20.24 -15.80
C GLU A 917 18.49 -20.38 -16.09
N ASN A 918 18.09 -21.25 -17.02
CA ASN A 918 16.69 -21.59 -17.24
C ASN A 918 16.33 -22.92 -16.59
N ILE A 919 15.03 -23.19 -16.48
CA ILE A 919 14.50 -24.52 -16.18
C ILE A 919 13.63 -24.96 -17.36
N GLU A 920 14.19 -25.70 -18.31
CA GLU A 920 13.45 -26.22 -19.47
C GLU A 920 12.56 -27.43 -19.12
N ALA A 921 11.61 -27.75 -20.00
CA ALA A 921 10.63 -28.83 -19.77
C ALA A 921 11.29 -30.21 -19.56
N ASP A 922 12.42 -30.49 -20.21
CA ASP A 922 13.18 -31.73 -20.02
C ASP A 922 14.03 -31.75 -18.74
N GLU A 923 14.03 -30.65 -17.98
CA GLU A 923 14.66 -30.52 -16.67
C GLU A 923 13.67 -30.68 -15.51
N PHE A 924 12.37 -30.82 -15.80
CA PHE A 924 11.37 -31.16 -14.79
C PHE A 924 11.41 -32.65 -14.44
N PHE A 925 10.98 -32.97 -13.23
CA PHE A 925 10.70 -34.32 -12.81
C PHE A 925 9.28 -34.70 -13.17
N GLU A 926 9.13 -35.72 -14.02
CA GLU A 926 7.82 -36.23 -14.40
C GLU A 926 7.30 -37.25 -13.37
N PHE A 927 6.39 -36.80 -12.51
CA PHE A 927 5.67 -37.65 -11.57
C PHE A 927 4.55 -38.40 -12.29
N ASN A 928 4.73 -39.71 -12.42
CA ASN A 928 3.73 -40.64 -12.96
C ASN A 928 3.12 -41.42 -11.79
N TYR A 929 1.80 -41.36 -11.62
CA TYR A 929 1.10 -42.12 -10.58
C TYR A 929 0.36 -43.30 -11.23
N VAL A 930 0.50 -44.50 -10.66
CA VAL A 930 -0.22 -45.70 -11.12
C VAL A 930 -1.27 -46.06 -10.09
N LEU A 931 -2.56 -46.01 -10.48
CA LEU A 931 -3.67 -46.53 -9.68
C LEU A 931 -3.47 -48.04 -9.46
N THR A 932 -3.06 -48.45 -8.26
CA THR A 932 -3.10 -49.87 -7.90
C THR A 932 -4.53 -50.27 -7.54
N SER A 933 -4.91 -51.52 -7.80
CA SER A 933 -6.28 -52.04 -7.57
C SER A 933 -6.73 -52.04 -6.10
N ASN A 934 -5.89 -51.56 -5.18
CA ASN A 934 -6.15 -51.48 -3.75
C ASN A 934 -6.23 -50.02 -3.23
N GLY A 935 -6.11 -49.01 -4.09
CA GLY A 935 -6.26 -47.60 -3.70
C GLY A 935 -5.02 -46.97 -3.03
N GLU A 936 -3.85 -47.62 -3.08
CA GLU A 936 -2.57 -47.01 -2.65
C GLU A 936 -1.71 -46.76 -3.90
N SER A 937 -1.18 -45.54 -4.09
CA SER A 937 -0.30 -45.18 -5.20
C SER A 937 1.17 -45.34 -4.81
N GLU A 938 1.98 -45.99 -5.65
CA GLU A 938 3.44 -46.12 -5.46
C GLU A 938 4.17 -45.62 -6.72
N TYR A 939 5.14 -44.71 -6.56
CA TYR A 939 5.93 -44.15 -7.65
C TYR A 939 6.90 -45.19 -8.25
N VAL A 940 6.82 -45.43 -9.56
CA VAL A 940 7.73 -46.33 -10.29
C VAL A 940 8.23 -45.66 -11.57
N PRO A 941 9.53 -45.34 -11.70
CA PRO A 941 10.09 -44.81 -12.94
C PRO A 941 9.84 -45.75 -14.13
N SER A 942 9.47 -45.22 -15.29
CA SER A 942 9.10 -46.02 -16.46
C SER A 942 10.30 -46.64 -17.20
N GLU A 943 11.51 -46.07 -17.09
CA GLU A 943 12.71 -46.51 -17.82
C GLU A 943 14.00 -46.61 -16.98
N ILE A 944 14.96 -47.40 -17.46
CA ILE A 944 16.32 -47.50 -16.90
C ILE A 944 17.23 -46.51 -17.62
N GLU A 945 17.77 -45.53 -16.89
CA GLU A 945 18.56 -44.44 -17.48
C GLU A 945 19.82 -44.11 -16.66
N LEU A 946 20.91 -43.73 -17.34
CA LEU A 946 22.09 -43.11 -16.71
C LEU A 946 22.13 -41.62 -17.05
N LEU A 947 22.12 -40.77 -16.02
CA LEU A 947 22.14 -39.32 -16.16
C LEU A 947 23.56 -38.77 -16.32
N GLN A 948 23.67 -37.51 -16.78
CA GLN A 948 24.94 -36.81 -16.88
C GLN A 948 25.47 -36.49 -15.46
N ASN A 949 26.78 -36.55 -15.23
CA ASN A 949 27.37 -36.23 -13.93
C ASN A 949 27.36 -34.72 -13.72
N TYR A 950 27.15 -34.26 -12.48
CA TYR A 950 27.16 -32.85 -12.14
C TYR A 950 28.03 -32.58 -10.89
N PRO A 951 28.80 -31.47 -10.84
CA PRO A 951 29.12 -30.58 -11.97
C PRO A 951 29.87 -31.31 -13.11
N ASN A 952 29.86 -30.76 -14.34
CA ASN A 952 30.72 -31.23 -15.44
C ASN A 952 31.06 -30.07 -16.41
N PRO A 953 32.25 -29.46 -16.32
CA PRO A 953 33.43 -29.98 -15.65
C PRO A 953 33.36 -29.91 -14.12
N PHE A 954 34.01 -30.84 -13.42
CA PHE A 954 34.02 -30.90 -11.95
C PHE A 954 35.40 -30.65 -11.34
N ASN A 955 35.45 -30.21 -10.07
CA ASN A 955 36.68 -29.98 -9.32
C ASN A 955 36.50 -30.14 -7.78
N PRO A 956 37.07 -31.18 -7.13
CA PRO A 956 37.44 -32.48 -7.66
C PRO A 956 36.32 -33.53 -7.49
N SER A 957 35.13 -33.16 -7.00
CA SER A 957 34.00 -34.08 -6.75
C SER A 957 32.82 -33.84 -7.70
N THR A 958 32.10 -34.90 -8.03
CA THR A 958 30.87 -34.88 -8.84
C THR A 958 29.92 -35.99 -8.41
N GLU A 959 28.64 -35.85 -8.70
CA GLU A 959 27.62 -36.88 -8.50
C GLU A 959 27.20 -37.52 -9.83
N ILE A 960 26.91 -38.82 -9.79
CA ILE A 960 26.44 -39.60 -10.92
C ILE A 960 25.12 -40.27 -10.54
N ALA A 961 24.05 -39.94 -11.26
CA ALA A 961 22.71 -40.46 -10.98
C ALA A 961 22.21 -41.46 -12.05
N PHE A 962 21.35 -42.39 -11.65
CA PHE A 962 20.68 -43.34 -12.55
C PHE A 962 19.27 -43.73 -12.05
N ARG A 963 18.39 -44.09 -12.99
CA ARG A 963 17.02 -44.55 -12.75
C ARG A 963 16.90 -46.05 -13.00
N LEU A 964 16.10 -46.74 -12.19
CA LEU A 964 15.72 -48.14 -12.40
C LEU A 964 14.20 -48.27 -12.44
N SER A 965 13.66 -48.88 -13.48
CA SER A 965 12.22 -49.19 -13.56
C SER A 965 11.82 -50.43 -12.78
N GLU A 966 12.77 -51.30 -12.43
CA GLU A 966 12.56 -52.45 -11.56
C GLU A 966 13.81 -52.75 -10.72
N SER A 967 13.62 -53.49 -9.63
CA SER A 967 14.73 -53.92 -8.77
C SER A 967 15.70 -54.82 -9.52
N ALA A 968 16.94 -54.36 -9.71
CA ALA A 968 17.94 -55.04 -10.53
C ALA A 968 19.35 -54.97 -9.93
N ARG A 969 20.24 -55.85 -10.38
CA ARG A 969 21.67 -55.79 -10.00
C ARG A 969 22.35 -54.72 -10.86
N VAL A 970 22.85 -53.68 -10.21
CA VAL A 970 23.54 -52.56 -10.87
C VAL A 970 25.03 -52.61 -10.63
N LYS A 971 25.80 -52.23 -11.65
CA LYS A 971 27.21 -51.90 -11.53
C LYS A 971 27.50 -50.54 -12.18
N LEU A 972 27.93 -49.56 -11.40
CA LEU A 972 28.35 -48.24 -11.86
C LEU A 972 29.86 -48.10 -11.72
N THR A 973 30.57 -47.95 -12.84
CA THR A 973 32.04 -48.00 -12.89
C THR A 973 32.62 -46.79 -13.62
N VAL A 974 33.67 -46.19 -13.05
CA VAL A 974 34.44 -45.08 -13.62
C VAL A 974 35.71 -45.61 -14.30
N TYR A 975 36.03 -45.08 -15.48
CA TYR A 975 37.17 -45.39 -16.32
C TYR A 975 37.95 -44.13 -16.70
N ASP A 976 39.24 -44.28 -16.97
CA ASP A 976 40.03 -43.23 -17.61
C ASP A 976 39.90 -43.23 -19.15
N ALA A 977 40.55 -42.26 -19.80
CA ALA A 977 40.54 -42.13 -21.25
C ALA A 977 41.14 -43.32 -22.03
N LEU A 978 41.87 -44.23 -21.37
CA LEU A 978 42.40 -45.46 -21.98
C LEU A 978 41.48 -46.68 -21.71
N GLY A 979 40.36 -46.49 -21.02
CA GLY A 979 39.42 -47.53 -20.65
C GLY A 979 39.88 -48.37 -19.45
N ARG A 980 40.85 -47.89 -18.65
CA ARG A 980 41.25 -48.57 -17.41
C ARG A 980 40.24 -48.23 -16.32
N GLU A 981 39.79 -49.24 -15.58
CA GLU A 981 38.89 -49.07 -14.43
C GLU A 981 39.60 -48.29 -13.32
N ILE A 982 38.97 -47.20 -12.88
CA ILE A 982 39.49 -46.30 -11.85
C ILE A 982 38.78 -46.53 -10.53
N SER A 983 37.46 -46.68 -10.54
CA SER A 983 36.66 -46.95 -9.35
C SER A 983 35.33 -47.61 -9.71
N ILE A 984 34.79 -48.44 -8.82
CA ILE A 984 33.42 -48.93 -8.88
C ILE A 984 32.64 -48.22 -7.79
N LEU A 985 31.64 -47.41 -8.19
CA LEU A 985 30.82 -46.62 -7.27
C LEU A 985 29.65 -47.44 -6.72
N VAL A 986 29.11 -48.36 -7.54
CA VAL A 986 28.03 -49.26 -7.16
C VAL A 986 28.31 -50.66 -7.75
N ASP A 987 28.14 -51.72 -6.95
CA ASP A 987 28.04 -53.11 -7.42
C ASP A 987 27.12 -53.90 -6.47
N GLY A 988 25.86 -54.08 -6.86
CA GLY A 988 24.89 -54.79 -6.03
C GLY A 988 23.45 -54.64 -6.49
N MET A 989 22.53 -55.28 -5.76
CA MET A 989 21.09 -55.09 -5.98
C MET A 989 20.69 -53.67 -5.57
N ARG A 990 19.84 -53.05 -6.39
CA ARG A 990 19.18 -51.77 -6.14
C ARG A 990 17.70 -51.93 -6.46
N ASN A 991 16.85 -51.29 -5.66
CA ASN A 991 15.41 -51.32 -5.88
C ASN A 991 15.04 -50.43 -7.07
N ALA A 992 13.82 -50.59 -7.62
CA ALA A 992 13.25 -49.60 -8.54
C ALA A 992 13.31 -48.20 -7.91
N GLY A 993 13.51 -47.16 -8.72
CA GLY A 993 13.65 -45.78 -8.25
C GLY A 993 14.92 -45.06 -8.72
N PHE A 994 15.12 -43.85 -8.19
CA PHE A 994 16.26 -42.99 -8.48
C PHE A 994 17.44 -43.30 -7.54
N HIS A 995 18.67 -43.28 -8.05
CA HIS A 995 19.87 -43.56 -7.28
C HIS A 995 20.98 -42.57 -7.63
N ILE A 996 21.64 -42.01 -6.62
CA ILE A 996 22.78 -41.09 -6.76
C ILE A 996 24.04 -41.73 -6.17
N SER A 997 25.20 -41.48 -6.78
CA SER A 997 26.50 -41.91 -6.25
C SER A 997 27.55 -40.82 -6.45
N SER A 998 28.22 -40.44 -5.36
CA SER A 998 29.29 -39.44 -5.38
C SER A 998 30.63 -40.04 -5.83
N PHE A 999 31.42 -39.22 -6.54
CA PHE A 999 32.75 -39.55 -7.02
C PHE A 999 33.75 -38.45 -6.68
N ASP A 1000 34.71 -38.75 -5.79
CA ASP A 1000 35.84 -37.88 -5.48
C ASP A 1000 37.06 -38.24 -6.35
N ALA A 1001 37.45 -37.31 -7.23
CA ALA A 1001 38.62 -37.41 -8.09
C ALA A 1001 39.82 -36.58 -7.58
N SER A 1002 39.88 -36.24 -6.30
CA SER A 1002 40.96 -35.45 -5.68
C SER A 1002 42.35 -36.03 -5.93
N GLN A 1003 42.45 -37.35 -6.13
CA GLN A 1003 43.72 -38.05 -6.42
C GLN A 1003 44.01 -38.29 -7.91
N LEU A 1004 43.15 -37.81 -8.80
CA LEU A 1004 43.27 -37.99 -10.25
C LEU A 1004 43.79 -36.72 -10.94
N SER A 1005 44.40 -36.85 -12.11
CA SER A 1005 44.86 -35.71 -12.92
C SER A 1005 43.71 -35.10 -13.73
N SER A 1006 43.70 -33.78 -13.93
CA SER A 1006 42.73 -33.10 -14.80
C SER A 1006 42.69 -33.76 -16.19
N GLY A 1007 41.51 -33.95 -16.74
CA GLY A 1007 41.32 -34.69 -17.98
C GLY A 1007 39.95 -35.33 -18.11
N ILE A 1008 39.76 -36.07 -19.20
CA ILE A 1008 38.50 -36.74 -19.52
C ILE A 1008 38.46 -38.13 -18.90
N TYR A 1009 37.36 -38.43 -18.23
CA TYR A 1009 37.01 -39.73 -17.68
C TYR A 1009 35.65 -40.18 -18.23
N PHE A 1010 35.32 -41.44 -18.04
CA PHE A 1010 34.05 -42.02 -18.46
C PHE A 1010 33.43 -42.79 -17.31
N TYR A 1011 32.12 -42.84 -17.22
CA TYR A 1011 31.42 -43.73 -16.30
C TYR A 1011 30.36 -44.51 -17.03
N ARG A 1012 30.09 -45.73 -16.55
CA ARG A 1012 29.24 -46.72 -17.21
C ARG A 1012 28.31 -47.36 -16.21
N LEU A 1013 27.03 -47.41 -16.57
CA LEU A 1013 26.01 -48.15 -15.86
C LEU A 1013 25.76 -49.49 -16.55
N GLU A 1014 25.84 -50.57 -15.78
CA GLU A 1014 25.43 -51.90 -16.16
C GLU A 1014 24.27 -52.34 -15.27
N VAL A 1015 23.21 -52.89 -15.87
CA VAL A 1015 22.08 -53.47 -15.15
C VAL A 1015 21.93 -54.92 -15.59
N GLY A 1016 22.04 -55.84 -14.65
CA GLY A 1016 22.17 -57.28 -14.91
C GLY A 1016 23.45 -57.61 -15.68
N SER A 1017 23.30 -58.09 -16.92
CA SER A 1017 24.41 -58.35 -17.85
C SER A 1017 24.46 -57.38 -19.03
N GLN A 1018 23.67 -56.31 -18.99
CA GLN A 1018 23.56 -55.33 -20.07
C GLN A 1018 24.22 -54.02 -19.68
N ILE A 1019 24.96 -53.43 -20.64
CA ILE A 1019 25.45 -52.06 -20.52
C ILE A 1019 24.31 -51.14 -20.96
N ILE A 1020 23.84 -50.29 -20.05
CA ILE A 1020 22.75 -49.34 -20.33
C ILE A 1020 23.32 -48.14 -21.09
N ALA A 1021 24.33 -47.47 -20.51
CA ALA A 1021 24.94 -46.31 -21.12
C ALA A 1021 26.37 -46.08 -20.60
N THR A 1022 27.15 -45.31 -21.36
CA THR A 1022 28.46 -44.78 -20.94
C THR A 1022 28.48 -43.29 -21.25
N LYS A 1023 28.76 -42.46 -20.26
CA LYS A 1023 28.83 -41.00 -20.41
C LYS A 1023 30.24 -40.49 -20.06
N LYS A 1024 30.57 -39.31 -20.58
CA LYS A 1024 31.89 -38.66 -20.41
C LYS A 1024 31.81 -37.62 -19.28
N MET A 1025 32.91 -37.43 -18.56
CA MET A 1025 33.07 -36.37 -17.56
C MET A 1025 34.45 -35.72 -17.67
N LEU A 1026 34.54 -34.43 -17.35
CA LEU A 1026 35.76 -33.63 -17.45
C LEU A 1026 36.17 -33.11 -16.06
N LEU A 1027 37.31 -33.57 -15.56
CA LEU A 1027 37.91 -33.06 -14.32
C LEU A 1027 38.78 -31.85 -14.64
N LEU A 1028 38.51 -30.71 -14.00
CA LEU A 1028 39.37 -29.52 -13.99
C LEU A 1028 40.00 -29.37 -12.60
N LYS A 1029 41.29 -29.03 -12.53
CA LYS A 1029 41.98 -28.67 -11.29
C LYS A 1029 42.73 -27.37 -11.48
#